data_AF-A0AAV7B0T5-F1
#
_entry.id   AF-A0AAV7B0T5-F1
#
_cell.length_a   1.000
_cell.length_b   1.000
_cell.length_c   1.000
_cell.angle_alpha   90.00
_cell.angle_beta   90.00
_cell.angle_gamma   90.00
#
_symmetry.space_group_name_H-M   'P 1'
#
loop_
_entity.id
_entity.type
_entity.pdbx_description
1 polymer ?
#
loop_
_entity_poly.entity_id
_entity_poly.type
_entity_poly.pdbx_seq_one_letter_code
_entity_poly.pdbx_strand_id
1 'polypeptide(L)'
;MEHLLDPQWEGTSTEEPASPTPHIAGNRLILDVYLDGCKRFLQVTQNEASDLMEVEFLRLSSNDAMITSAVADLPRFSHLRSLILKGGHLWDDYGRCQKGLLSTLPPDLSKLSLLRHLDLSFNNFSELPSCVTALTSLNSLHLGHNQLRTLPDDIGEMIFLTDLFLMSNQLAELPAGIGQLKNLEKMDVSENKLLSLPEEIGSLQKCMDLDLSANNLADLPETMCNMMSLQKLFLHNNVLVAVPAGLASLPHLSRLDLQNNRLRSVPIEIIQCSCVYLQGNPIGEPEPSLLSEDESQSLDMKELYVKAEDKSFCVTTDGCWVFLPYGFHLCFPPGSVSCNTRIYYQILRPDQQHVRLGHHDVLLSSRTLELQPHGIQFLQDVEINIPFAFLKPEPKREVVIRTYGDTDEKWTDLSTTTKEKSTHKMLATCKTNHFSWFLVVSRLVEDYCEVSRMGGLLFSSVNQDIRVEFPPGATVENRMVRMQVLPVSKNILAKITGDSETSASPLLSLSQSSSANFLSPLKIQLPLPTGVTGDTLDRSRLFLLHGDPRAQTWTDITNQVVLEITHIYAHFQVDHFSWYWILYTAKSFVSDLAMNVYKNLRTHKVNFVALQRKRDPEQVLLQCLCQNKAESTVKKLQDRYKGPEPSDLVELLEGEQFFATFEQGLKLHSGMGFHRLSWSVRES
;
A
#
# COMPACT_ATOMS: atom_id res chain seq x y z
N MET A 1 68.58 -37.22 -4.26
CA MET A 1 68.82 -36.83 -5.66
C MET A 1 67.91 -35.66 -5.96
N GLU A 2 68.33 -34.44 -6.28
CA GLU A 2 69.61 -33.71 -6.21
C GLU A 2 69.21 -32.24 -5.86
N HIS A 3 69.86 -31.50 -4.96
CA HIS A 3 71.07 -30.67 -5.22
C HIS A 3 70.92 -29.90 -6.56
N LEU A 4 70.93 -28.57 -6.70
CA LEU A 4 71.61 -27.41 -6.05
C LEU A 4 70.88 -26.12 -6.53
N LEU A 5 71.03 -24.87 -6.04
CA LEU A 5 71.93 -24.19 -5.09
C LEU A 5 71.15 -23.08 -4.32
N ASP A 6 71.75 -22.58 -3.24
CA ASP A 6 71.65 -21.19 -2.73
C ASP A 6 73.12 -20.67 -2.72
N PRO A 7 73.45 -19.38 -2.92
CA PRO A 7 73.62 -18.56 -1.71
C PRO A 7 73.52 -17.00 -1.82
N GLN A 8 73.31 -16.42 -0.63
CA GLN A 8 73.94 -15.22 -0.03
C GLN A 8 73.22 -13.85 0.03
N TRP A 9 72.85 -13.54 1.29
CA TRP A 9 72.57 -12.25 1.94
C TRP A 9 73.24 -10.98 1.42
N GLU A 10 72.47 -9.89 1.37
CA GLU A 10 72.40 -8.74 2.31
C GLU A 10 71.20 -7.88 1.84
N GLY A 11 70.32 -7.26 2.63
CA GLY A 11 70.31 -6.95 4.05
C GLY A 11 69.72 -5.55 4.26
N THR A 12 68.41 -5.41 4.44
CA THR A 12 67.76 -4.29 5.19
C THR A 12 66.30 -4.62 5.47
N SER A 13 65.91 -4.56 6.75
CA SER A 13 64.53 -4.59 7.19
C SER A 13 63.87 -3.22 6.94
N THR A 14 62.93 -3.16 6.00
CA THR A 14 61.88 -2.14 5.99
C THR A 14 60.54 -2.87 6.05
N GLU A 15 59.97 -2.93 7.25
CA GLU A 15 58.56 -3.28 7.42
C GLU A 15 57.74 -2.19 6.70
N GLU A 16 57.11 -2.53 5.58
CA GLU A 16 56.02 -1.72 5.05
C GLU A 16 54.90 -1.74 6.10
N PRO A 17 54.38 -0.59 6.54
CA PRO A 17 53.27 -0.57 7.48
C PRO A 17 52.06 -1.22 6.79
N ALA A 18 51.59 -2.34 7.35
CA ALA A 18 50.40 -3.02 6.86
C ALA A 18 49.25 -2.00 6.74
N SER A 19 48.65 -1.92 5.54
CA SER A 19 47.48 -1.09 5.28
C SER A 19 46.41 -1.37 6.35
N PRO A 20 45.87 -0.34 7.04
CA PRO A 20 44.90 -0.56 8.10
C PRO A 20 43.70 -1.33 7.56
N THR A 21 43.45 -2.51 8.10
CA THR A 21 42.27 -3.30 7.76
C THR A 21 41.02 -2.52 8.17
N PRO A 22 40.13 -2.12 7.23
CA PRO A 22 38.98 -1.31 7.58
C PRO A 22 38.06 -2.09 8.51
N HIS A 23 37.91 -1.62 9.74
CA HIS A 23 37.07 -2.25 10.76
C HIS A 23 35.56 -2.03 10.52
N ILE A 24 35.19 -1.24 9.50
CA ILE A 24 33.83 -1.10 8.97
C ILE A 24 33.65 -2.11 7.84
N ALA A 25 32.78 -3.11 8.03
CA ALA A 25 32.54 -4.16 7.05
C ALA A 25 32.06 -3.59 5.70
N GLY A 26 32.94 -3.59 4.71
CA GLY A 26 32.64 -3.19 3.32
C GLY A 26 32.44 -1.69 3.08
N ASN A 27 32.99 -0.82 3.93
CA ASN A 27 32.91 0.65 3.81
C ASN A 27 31.46 1.18 3.71
N ARG A 28 30.52 0.53 4.41
CA ARG A 28 29.09 0.89 4.44
C ARG A 28 28.68 1.43 5.81
N LEU A 29 27.89 2.49 5.82
CA LEU A 29 27.30 3.09 7.01
C LEU A 29 25.78 3.22 6.82
N ILE A 30 25.01 2.39 7.51
CA ILE A 30 23.55 2.35 7.44
C ILE A 30 23.00 2.75 8.81
N LEU A 31 22.36 3.92 8.89
CA LEU A 31 21.90 4.51 10.16
C LEU A 31 20.41 4.89 10.14
N ASP A 32 19.72 4.79 9.00
CA ASP A 32 18.28 5.05 8.87
C ASP A 32 17.39 4.09 9.68
N VAL A 33 17.92 2.91 10.00
CA VAL A 33 17.29 1.92 10.91
C VAL A 33 17.20 2.38 12.37
N TYR A 34 17.86 3.50 12.73
CA TYR A 34 17.85 4.07 14.08
C TYR A 34 17.08 5.39 14.13
N LEU A 35 16.25 5.56 15.17
CA LEU A 35 15.46 6.78 15.38
C LEU A 35 16.31 8.06 15.54
N ASP A 36 17.52 7.91 16.09
CA ASP A 36 18.54 8.96 16.28
C ASP A 36 19.73 8.76 15.30
N GLY A 37 19.49 8.24 14.10
CA GLY A 37 20.54 7.87 13.14
C GLY A 37 21.48 9.02 12.76
N CYS A 38 20.94 10.22 12.50
CA CYS A 38 21.73 11.40 12.14
C CYS A 38 22.48 11.97 13.34
N LYS A 39 21.90 11.89 14.55
CA LYS A 39 22.60 12.26 15.79
C LYS A 39 23.82 11.37 16.05
N ARG A 40 23.71 10.06 15.80
CA ARG A 40 24.83 9.12 15.90
C ARG A 40 25.88 9.37 14.82
N PHE A 41 25.47 9.64 13.59
CA PHE A 41 26.36 10.06 12.51
C PHE A 41 27.21 11.27 12.94
N LEU A 42 26.59 12.33 13.45
CA LEU A 42 27.26 13.54 13.94
C LEU A 42 28.21 13.28 15.12
N GLN A 43 27.85 12.40 16.05
CA GLN A 43 28.75 12.01 17.15
C GLN A 43 29.98 11.22 16.67
N VAL A 44 29.82 10.44 15.60
CA VAL A 44 30.87 9.63 15.01
C VAL A 44 31.80 10.48 14.12
N THR A 45 31.27 11.47 13.39
CA THR A 45 32.07 12.42 12.59
C THR A 45 32.85 13.44 13.42
N GLN A 46 32.35 13.83 14.59
CA GLN A 46 33.03 14.75 15.51
C GLN A 46 34.38 14.23 16.04
N ASN A 47 34.62 12.91 15.99
CA ASN A 47 35.85 12.28 16.49
C ASN A 47 36.90 12.02 15.39
N GLU A 48 36.67 12.46 14.15
CA GLU A 48 37.62 12.44 13.03
C GLU A 48 38.43 11.14 12.85
N ALA A 49 37.78 9.97 12.93
CA ALA A 49 38.42 8.73 12.52
C ALA A 49 38.67 8.73 11.00
N SER A 50 39.93 8.55 10.58
CA SER A 50 40.35 8.42 9.17
C SER A 50 39.45 7.45 8.39
N ASP A 51 39.11 6.34 9.04
CA ASP A 51 38.40 5.20 8.47
C ASP A 51 36.95 5.52 8.08
N LEU A 52 36.37 6.60 8.62
CA LEU A 52 35.05 7.10 8.22
C LEU A 52 35.09 7.85 6.88
N MET A 53 36.21 8.48 6.53
CA MET A 53 36.37 9.19 5.26
C MET A 53 36.49 8.24 4.06
N GLU A 54 36.69 6.94 4.32
CA GLU A 54 36.70 5.85 3.34
C GLU A 54 35.31 5.23 3.10
N VAL A 55 34.24 5.74 3.73
CA VAL A 55 32.87 5.25 3.53
C VAL A 55 32.41 5.53 2.10
N GLU A 56 32.13 4.46 1.35
CA GLU A 56 31.63 4.52 -0.02
C GLU A 56 30.09 4.51 -0.10
N PHE A 57 29.41 3.95 0.91
CA PHE A 57 27.96 3.78 0.93
C PHE A 57 27.38 4.33 2.24
N LEU A 58 26.53 5.36 2.16
CA LEU A 58 25.88 5.98 3.32
C LEU A 58 24.37 6.03 3.15
N ARG A 59 23.64 5.64 4.21
CA ARG A 59 22.19 5.73 4.29
C ARG A 59 21.74 6.34 5.62
N LEU A 60 21.00 7.45 5.52
CA LEU A 60 20.43 8.20 6.65
C LEU A 60 18.92 8.35 6.48
N SER A 61 18.18 8.38 7.59
CA SER A 61 16.74 8.64 7.58
C SER A 61 16.48 10.13 7.51
N SER A 62 15.78 10.59 6.49
CA SER A 62 15.42 12.01 6.35
C SER A 62 14.25 12.43 7.25
N ASN A 63 13.69 11.51 8.05
CA ASN A 63 12.71 11.84 9.09
C ASN A 63 13.37 12.29 10.43
N ASP A 64 14.68 12.12 10.59
CA ASP A 64 15.43 12.54 11.79
C ASP A 64 15.58 14.07 11.86
N ALA A 65 15.28 14.66 13.03
CA ALA A 65 15.34 16.12 13.22
C ALA A 65 16.75 16.72 13.03
N MET A 66 17.82 15.91 13.16
CA MET A 66 19.20 16.33 12.95
C MET A 66 19.69 16.15 11.49
N ILE A 67 18.83 15.73 10.56
CA ILE A 67 19.22 15.45 9.17
C ILE A 67 19.93 16.64 8.51
N THR A 68 19.43 17.87 8.66
CA THR A 68 20.02 19.06 8.04
C THR A 68 21.48 19.28 8.47
N SER A 69 21.79 19.01 9.73
CA SER A 69 23.16 19.08 10.25
C SER A 69 24.02 17.93 9.75
N ALA A 70 23.49 16.71 9.67
CA ALA A 70 24.21 15.56 9.11
C ALA A 70 24.53 15.74 7.62
N VAL A 71 23.59 16.31 6.85
CA VAL A 71 23.78 16.61 5.43
C VAL A 71 24.87 17.68 5.21
N ALA A 72 25.02 18.64 6.13
CA ALA A 72 26.07 19.66 6.06
C ALA A 72 27.50 19.08 6.20
N ASP A 73 27.67 17.95 6.89
CA ASP A 73 28.97 17.26 7.04
C ASP A 73 29.29 16.30 5.86
N LEU A 74 28.31 15.96 5.00
CA LEU A 74 28.51 15.04 3.87
C LEU A 74 29.61 15.43 2.87
N PRO A 75 29.86 16.72 2.55
CA PRO A 75 30.94 17.11 1.64
C PRO A 75 32.35 16.70 2.09
N ARG A 76 32.52 16.25 3.34
CA ARG A 76 33.78 15.72 3.88
C ARG A 76 34.10 14.31 3.36
N PHE A 77 33.10 13.54 2.93
CA PHE A 77 33.21 12.15 2.54
C PHE A 77 33.53 12.00 1.05
N SER A 78 34.73 12.39 0.62
CA SER A 78 35.12 12.43 -0.81
C SER A 78 35.00 11.09 -1.56
N HIS A 79 35.05 9.95 -0.85
CA HIS A 79 34.96 8.61 -1.43
C HIS A 79 33.53 8.09 -1.64
N LEU A 80 32.50 8.86 -1.29
CA LEU A 80 31.12 8.39 -1.36
C LEU A 80 30.69 8.08 -2.80
N ARG A 81 30.25 6.84 -3.03
CA ARG A 81 29.70 6.35 -4.31
C ARG A 81 28.18 6.26 -4.30
N SER A 82 27.59 6.07 -3.12
CA SER A 82 26.15 5.87 -2.95
C SER A 82 25.64 6.62 -1.72
N LEU A 83 24.71 7.54 -1.94
CA LEU A 83 24.05 8.33 -0.89
C LEU A 83 22.54 8.09 -0.91
N ILE A 84 21.98 7.63 0.19
CA ILE A 84 20.54 7.42 0.35
C ILE A 84 20.05 8.28 1.52
N LEU A 85 19.33 9.35 1.22
CA LEU A 85 18.67 10.25 2.19
C LEU A 85 17.16 10.13 2.02
N LYS A 86 16.64 8.92 2.22
CA LYS A 86 15.23 8.61 1.97
C LYS A 86 14.35 9.02 3.15
N GLY A 87 13.20 9.61 2.87
CA GLY A 87 12.12 9.76 3.85
C GLY A 87 11.21 8.53 3.88
N GLY A 88 10.09 8.62 4.60
CA GLY A 88 9.05 7.59 4.54
C GLY A 88 9.32 6.33 5.35
N HIS A 89 10.33 6.34 6.23
CA HIS A 89 10.57 5.25 7.18
C HIS A 89 9.64 5.33 8.40
N LEU A 90 8.96 6.46 8.58
CA LEU A 90 7.88 6.66 9.53
C LEU A 90 6.55 6.76 8.78
N TRP A 91 5.48 6.34 9.44
CA TRP A 91 4.10 6.51 8.97
C TRP A 91 3.36 7.42 9.95
N ASP A 92 2.49 8.28 9.44
CA ASP A 92 1.60 9.08 10.31
C ASP A 92 0.48 8.23 10.93
N ASP A 93 -0.32 8.82 11.83
CA ASP A 93 -1.46 8.14 12.48
C ASP A 93 -2.56 7.65 11.51
N TYR A 94 -2.46 8.02 10.23
CA TYR A 94 -3.34 7.62 9.13
C TYR A 94 -2.64 6.63 8.19
N GLY A 95 -1.45 6.15 8.57
CA GLY A 95 -0.65 5.19 7.84
C GLY A 95 -0.04 5.71 6.54
N ARG A 96 -0.08 7.03 6.30
CA ARG A 96 0.56 7.64 5.15
C ARG A 96 2.05 7.73 5.42
N CYS A 97 2.82 7.44 4.38
CA CYS A 97 4.27 7.57 4.36
C CYS A 97 4.68 9.00 4.78
N GLN A 98 5.31 9.17 5.94
CA GLN A 98 5.68 10.49 6.43
C GLN A 98 6.88 10.99 5.64
N LYS A 99 6.67 12.03 4.82
CA LYS A 99 7.73 12.67 4.05
C LYS A 99 8.87 13.12 4.96
N GLY A 100 10.09 12.93 4.49
CA GLY A 100 11.30 13.43 5.12
C GLY A 100 11.34 14.96 5.19
N LEU A 101 12.15 15.46 6.11
CA LEU A 101 12.27 16.88 6.45
C LEU A 101 13.14 17.66 5.44
N LEU A 102 13.86 16.97 4.55
CA LEU A 102 14.69 17.62 3.55
C LEU A 102 13.86 18.33 2.47
N SER A 103 14.18 19.60 2.24
CA SER A 103 13.66 20.43 1.15
C SER A 103 14.76 21.05 0.28
N THR A 104 16.03 20.98 0.72
CA THR A 104 17.20 21.49 0.01
C THR A 104 18.46 20.73 0.43
N LEU A 105 19.57 20.93 -0.29
CA LEU A 105 20.88 20.33 -0.04
C LEU A 105 21.96 21.43 -0.02
N PRO A 106 23.06 21.27 0.75
CA PRO A 106 24.12 22.25 0.82
C PRO A 106 24.85 22.36 -0.53
N PRO A 107 25.19 23.57 -1.02
CA PRO A 107 25.89 23.75 -2.30
C PRO A 107 27.19 22.95 -2.43
N ASP A 108 27.89 22.78 -1.29
CA ASP A 108 29.13 22.01 -1.18
C ASP A 108 28.99 20.51 -1.48
N LEU A 109 27.76 19.95 -1.53
CA LEU A 109 27.54 18.54 -1.89
C LEU A 109 28.05 18.21 -3.31
N SER A 110 28.10 19.22 -4.19
CA SER A 110 28.71 19.15 -5.52
C SER A 110 30.18 18.68 -5.52
N LYS A 111 30.88 18.76 -4.39
CA LYS A 111 32.26 18.24 -4.22
C LYS A 111 32.36 16.72 -4.27
N LEU A 112 31.24 15.99 -4.12
CA LEU A 112 31.18 14.52 -4.15
C LEU A 112 31.30 13.95 -5.57
N SER A 113 32.40 14.25 -6.24
CA SER A 113 32.68 13.90 -7.65
C SER A 113 32.74 12.39 -7.95
N LEU A 114 32.78 11.53 -6.94
CA LEU A 114 32.74 10.07 -7.07
C LEU A 114 31.33 9.47 -6.90
N LEU A 115 30.33 10.28 -6.60
CA LEU A 115 28.96 9.83 -6.36
C LEU A 115 28.31 9.31 -7.64
N ARG A 116 27.83 8.06 -7.60
CA ARG A 116 27.16 7.37 -8.71
C ARG A 116 25.68 7.10 -8.48
N HIS A 117 25.25 6.96 -7.23
CA HIS A 117 23.86 6.75 -6.87
C HIS A 117 23.42 7.72 -5.78
N LEU A 118 22.29 8.39 -6.02
CA LEU A 118 21.69 9.37 -5.11
C LEU A 118 20.18 9.13 -5.01
N ASP A 119 19.71 8.71 -3.84
CA ASP A 119 18.29 8.58 -3.52
C ASP A 119 17.84 9.66 -2.51
N LEU A 120 16.95 10.52 -2.99
CA LEU A 120 16.31 11.62 -2.28
C LEU A 120 14.78 11.43 -2.24
N SER A 121 14.29 10.22 -2.47
CA SER A 121 12.85 9.94 -2.56
C SER A 121 12.13 10.14 -1.22
N PHE A 122 10.82 10.40 -1.29
CA PHE A 122 9.92 10.64 -0.15
C PHE A 122 10.33 11.84 0.73
N ASN A 123 10.85 12.92 0.15
CA ASN A 123 11.18 14.16 0.85
C ASN A 123 10.21 15.31 0.45
N ASN A 124 10.58 16.55 0.75
CA ASN A 124 9.81 17.76 0.48
C ASN A 124 10.52 18.72 -0.49
N PHE A 125 11.30 18.19 -1.45
CA PHE A 125 11.91 19.01 -2.51
C PHE A 125 10.82 19.57 -3.45
N SER A 126 10.72 20.89 -3.55
CA SER A 126 9.84 21.60 -4.51
C SER A 126 10.54 21.97 -5.82
N GLU A 127 11.87 22.02 -5.79
CA GLU A 127 12.79 22.28 -6.89
C GLU A 127 14.01 21.36 -6.75
N LEU A 128 14.72 21.08 -7.84
CA LEU A 128 15.96 20.31 -7.81
C LEU A 128 17.12 21.24 -7.43
N PRO A 129 17.86 21.01 -6.33
CA PRO A 129 18.99 21.87 -5.96
C PRO A 129 20.10 21.81 -7.03
N SER A 130 20.65 22.96 -7.43
CA SER A 130 21.69 23.05 -8.47
C SER A 130 23.01 22.31 -8.13
N CYS A 131 23.24 21.99 -6.85
CA CYS A 131 24.34 21.11 -6.47
C CYS A 131 24.17 19.67 -6.96
N VAL A 132 22.94 19.23 -7.31
CA VAL A 132 22.66 17.89 -7.84
C VAL A 132 22.99 17.79 -9.32
N THR A 133 22.66 18.79 -10.13
CA THR A 133 23.03 18.82 -11.56
C THR A 133 24.55 18.91 -11.75
N ALA A 134 25.26 19.56 -10.83
CA ALA A 134 26.73 19.58 -10.80
C ALA A 134 27.40 18.21 -10.52
N LEU A 135 26.66 17.17 -10.09
CA LEU A 135 27.18 15.82 -9.85
C LEU A 135 27.30 15.03 -11.16
N THR A 136 28.22 15.47 -12.02
CA THR A 136 28.40 14.92 -13.38
C THR A 136 28.67 13.42 -13.45
N SER A 137 29.29 12.82 -12.42
CA SER A 137 29.56 11.37 -12.33
C SER A 137 28.36 10.49 -11.96
N LEU A 138 27.17 11.07 -11.77
CA LEU A 138 26.01 10.32 -11.27
C LEU A 138 25.42 9.41 -12.35
N ASN A 139 25.26 8.12 -12.02
CA ASN A 139 24.59 7.12 -12.85
C ASN A 139 23.09 7.01 -12.54
N SER A 140 22.69 7.17 -11.28
CA SER A 140 21.32 6.86 -10.85
C SER A 140 20.80 7.93 -9.88
N LEU A 141 19.68 8.55 -10.23
CA LEU A 141 19.03 9.64 -9.49
C LEU A 141 17.58 9.29 -9.17
N HIS A 142 17.26 9.16 -7.89
CA HIS A 142 15.93 8.84 -7.40
C HIS A 142 15.35 10.05 -6.63
N LEU A 143 14.24 10.58 -7.13
CA LEU A 143 13.56 11.79 -6.66
C LEU A 143 12.04 11.56 -6.47
N GLY A 144 11.60 10.30 -6.42
CA GLY A 144 10.19 9.93 -6.34
C GLY A 144 9.48 10.44 -5.07
N HIS A 145 8.17 10.65 -5.15
CA HIS A 145 7.30 11.12 -4.06
C HIS A 145 7.74 12.45 -3.41
N ASN A 146 8.32 13.37 -4.18
CA ASN A 146 8.68 14.72 -3.73
C ASN A 146 7.54 15.74 -4.02
N GLN A 147 7.86 17.00 -4.32
CA GLN A 147 6.91 18.05 -4.72
C GLN A 147 7.45 18.87 -5.92
N LEU A 148 8.35 18.28 -6.71
CA LEU A 148 9.05 18.96 -7.82
C LEU A 148 8.04 19.47 -8.85
N ARG A 149 8.12 20.75 -9.20
CA ARG A 149 7.24 21.39 -10.20
C ARG A 149 7.85 21.53 -11.59
N THR A 150 9.17 21.65 -11.64
CA THR A 150 9.99 21.75 -12.84
C THR A 150 11.32 21.01 -12.61
N LEU A 151 12.03 20.74 -13.70
CA LEU A 151 13.44 20.34 -13.68
C LEU A 151 14.26 21.41 -14.42
N PRO A 152 15.48 21.74 -13.96
CA PRO A 152 16.36 22.65 -14.68
C PRO A 152 16.86 22.03 -15.99
N ASP A 153 17.11 22.85 -17.03
CA ASP A 153 17.75 22.38 -18.27
C ASP A 153 19.13 21.76 -18.02
N ASP A 154 19.85 22.23 -17.00
CA ASP A 154 21.13 21.68 -16.51
C ASP A 154 21.08 20.18 -16.17
N ILE A 155 19.89 19.57 -16.05
CA ILE A 155 19.76 18.10 -15.97
C ILE A 155 20.44 17.41 -17.16
N GLY A 156 20.48 18.05 -18.33
CA GLY A 156 21.14 17.55 -19.53
C GLY A 156 22.66 17.39 -19.41
N GLU A 157 23.30 18.10 -18.47
CA GLU A 157 24.75 17.99 -18.22
C GLU A 157 25.14 16.69 -17.51
N MET A 158 24.17 15.95 -16.95
CA MET A 158 24.37 14.68 -16.23
C MET A 158 24.57 13.51 -17.21
N ILE A 159 25.53 13.63 -18.14
CA ILE A 159 25.71 12.73 -19.29
C ILE A 159 25.96 11.25 -18.96
N PHE A 160 26.31 10.92 -17.71
CA PHE A 160 26.53 9.53 -17.25
C PHE A 160 25.27 8.88 -16.64
N LEU A 161 24.16 9.61 -16.53
CA LEU A 161 22.92 9.12 -15.93
C LEU A 161 22.30 7.99 -16.78
N THR A 162 22.09 6.83 -16.16
CA THR A 162 21.45 5.63 -16.71
C THR A 162 20.03 5.45 -16.19
N ASP A 163 19.73 5.86 -14.95
CA ASP A 163 18.42 5.66 -14.33
C ASP A 163 17.93 6.95 -13.66
N LEU A 164 16.74 7.43 -14.05
CA LEU A 164 16.09 8.63 -13.51
C LEU A 164 14.65 8.33 -13.06
N PHE A 165 14.40 8.41 -11.76
CA PHE A 165 13.08 8.14 -11.17
C PHE A 165 12.48 9.41 -10.53
N LEU A 166 11.34 9.86 -11.08
CA LEU A 166 10.64 11.10 -10.76
C LEU A 166 9.15 10.87 -10.43
N MET A 167 8.74 9.61 -10.25
CA MET A 167 7.37 9.18 -9.91
C MET A 167 6.71 10.03 -8.80
N SER A 168 5.41 10.30 -8.90
CA SER A 168 4.60 11.00 -7.89
C SER A 168 5.15 12.39 -7.49
N ASN A 169 5.41 13.24 -8.48
CA ASN A 169 5.81 14.64 -8.28
C ASN A 169 4.71 15.61 -8.78
N GLN A 170 5.05 16.85 -9.13
CA GLN A 170 4.12 17.87 -9.64
C GLN A 170 4.61 18.48 -10.96
N LEU A 171 5.43 17.75 -11.72
CA LEU A 171 6.04 18.25 -12.97
C LEU A 171 4.96 18.53 -14.00
N ALA A 172 4.92 19.77 -14.51
CA ALA A 172 3.99 20.20 -15.57
C ALA A 172 4.59 20.04 -16.98
N GLU A 173 5.92 20.07 -17.09
CA GLU A 173 6.70 19.95 -18.32
C GLU A 173 8.05 19.27 -18.02
N LEU A 174 8.71 18.77 -19.07
CA LEU A 174 10.10 18.31 -19.02
C LEU A 174 10.99 19.29 -19.80
N PRO A 175 12.19 19.63 -19.30
CA PRO A 175 13.12 20.53 -19.98
C PRO A 175 13.64 19.89 -21.28
N ALA A 176 13.94 20.72 -22.29
CA ALA A 176 14.58 20.28 -23.54
C ALA A 176 15.95 19.63 -23.27
N GLY A 177 16.63 20.04 -22.20
CA GLY A 177 17.85 19.41 -21.69
C GLY A 177 17.75 17.89 -21.48
N ILE A 178 16.55 17.32 -21.28
CA ILE A 178 16.38 15.87 -21.08
C ILE A 178 16.93 15.05 -22.25
N GLY A 179 16.81 15.53 -23.49
CA GLY A 179 17.30 14.82 -24.68
C GLY A 179 18.83 14.72 -24.76
N GLN A 180 19.58 15.41 -23.89
CA GLN A 180 21.03 15.33 -23.81
C GLN A 180 21.52 14.09 -23.04
N LEU A 181 20.65 13.42 -22.27
CA LEU A 181 20.96 12.23 -21.46
C LEU A 181 21.15 10.96 -22.32
N LYS A 182 22.22 10.92 -23.14
CA LYS A 182 22.47 9.85 -24.13
C LYS A 182 22.71 8.46 -23.53
N ASN A 183 23.01 8.38 -22.24
CA ASN A 183 23.21 7.13 -21.51
C ASN A 183 21.98 6.66 -20.74
N LEU A 184 20.86 7.40 -20.77
CA LEU A 184 19.66 7.05 -20.02
C LEU A 184 19.05 5.75 -20.56
N GLU A 185 18.95 4.75 -19.69
CA GLU A 185 18.38 3.42 -19.96
C GLU A 185 16.97 3.30 -19.39
N LYS A 186 16.71 3.91 -18.23
CA LYS A 186 15.39 3.90 -17.57
C LYS A 186 14.97 5.29 -17.13
N MET A 187 13.73 5.64 -17.42
CA MET A 187 13.13 6.90 -17.01
C MET A 187 11.69 6.68 -16.56
N ASP A 188 11.39 7.08 -15.33
CA ASP A 188 10.05 7.02 -14.76
C ASP A 188 9.63 8.43 -14.34
N VAL A 189 8.60 8.95 -15.00
CA VAL A 189 7.95 10.23 -14.69
C VAL A 189 6.46 10.03 -14.44
N SER A 190 6.06 8.82 -14.04
CA SER A 190 4.67 8.48 -13.75
C SER A 190 4.08 9.33 -12.61
N GLU A 191 2.75 9.40 -12.54
CA GLU A 191 2.02 10.18 -11.50
C GLU A 191 2.47 11.64 -11.38
N ASN A 192 2.66 12.32 -12.52
CA ASN A 192 2.97 13.74 -12.59
C ASN A 192 1.81 14.52 -13.24
N LYS A 193 2.06 15.73 -13.75
CA LYS A 193 1.05 16.61 -14.37
C LYS A 193 1.47 17.04 -15.78
N LEU A 194 2.28 16.23 -16.46
CA LEU A 194 2.81 16.54 -17.78
C LEU A 194 1.67 16.69 -18.78
N LEU A 195 1.60 17.84 -19.45
CA LEU A 195 0.62 18.11 -20.52
C LEU A 195 1.14 17.72 -21.91
N SER A 196 2.46 17.79 -22.10
CA SER A 196 3.18 17.45 -23.32
C SER A 196 4.60 16.98 -23.01
N LEU A 197 5.32 16.51 -24.03
CA LEU A 197 6.73 16.13 -23.95
C LEU A 197 7.55 17.00 -24.92
N PRO A 198 8.79 17.38 -24.58
CA PRO A 198 9.69 18.07 -25.51
C PRO A 198 10.06 17.16 -26.68
N GLU A 199 10.26 17.72 -27.88
CA GLU A 199 10.68 16.94 -29.07
C GLU A 199 12.03 16.24 -28.82
N GLU A 200 12.88 16.82 -27.98
CA GLU A 200 14.17 16.31 -27.57
C GLU A 200 14.10 14.93 -26.89
N ILE A 201 12.94 14.51 -26.34
CA ILE A 201 12.75 13.19 -25.72
C ILE A 201 13.09 12.05 -26.70
N GLY A 202 12.83 12.24 -27.99
CA GLY A 202 13.16 11.29 -29.07
C GLY A 202 14.66 11.07 -29.26
N SER A 203 15.50 11.87 -28.61
CA SER A 203 16.96 11.80 -28.69
C SER A 203 17.61 10.85 -27.66
N LEU A 204 16.80 10.21 -26.80
CA LEU A 204 17.20 9.24 -25.78
C LEU A 204 17.46 7.84 -26.37
N GLN A 205 18.53 7.72 -27.18
CA GLN A 205 18.78 6.53 -28.00
C GLN A 205 19.01 5.21 -27.24
N LYS A 206 19.37 5.25 -25.94
CA LYS A 206 19.57 4.06 -25.09
C LYS A 206 18.40 3.73 -24.17
N CYS A 207 17.35 4.55 -24.13
CA CYS A 207 16.24 4.33 -23.21
C CYS A 207 15.49 3.06 -23.61
N MET A 208 15.40 2.12 -22.67
CA MET A 208 14.74 0.82 -22.81
C MET A 208 13.38 0.82 -22.12
N ASP A 209 13.29 1.40 -20.93
CA ASP A 209 12.06 1.48 -20.14
C ASP A 209 11.70 2.96 -19.89
N LEU A 210 10.58 3.40 -20.46
CA LEU A 210 10.02 4.74 -20.25
C LEU A 210 8.60 4.64 -19.67
N ASP A 211 8.42 5.14 -18.45
CA ASP A 211 7.12 5.27 -17.80
C ASP A 211 6.67 6.73 -17.75
N LEU A 212 5.52 7.00 -18.36
CA LEU A 212 4.84 8.28 -18.46
C LEU A 212 3.36 8.13 -18.05
N SER A 213 3.01 7.03 -17.38
CA SER A 213 1.65 6.74 -16.96
C SER A 213 1.11 7.75 -15.92
N ALA A 214 -0.21 7.82 -15.76
CA ALA A 214 -0.88 8.69 -14.79
C ALA A 214 -0.43 10.18 -14.89
N ASN A 215 -0.39 10.71 -16.11
CA ASN A 215 -0.10 12.11 -16.43
C ASN A 215 -1.30 12.74 -17.16
N ASN A 216 -1.11 13.93 -17.75
CA ASN A 216 -2.13 14.65 -18.50
C ASN A 216 -1.75 14.83 -19.99
N LEU A 217 -0.97 13.90 -20.55
CA LEU A 217 -0.49 13.99 -21.94
C LEU A 217 -1.67 13.91 -22.92
N ALA A 218 -1.78 14.92 -23.79
CA ALA A 218 -2.79 14.98 -24.85
C ALA A 218 -2.30 14.38 -26.18
N ASP A 219 -1.01 14.55 -26.48
CA ASP A 219 -0.34 14.07 -27.69
C ASP A 219 1.10 13.61 -27.37
N LEU A 220 1.74 12.92 -28.32
CA LEU A 220 3.14 12.48 -28.26
C LEU A 220 3.93 13.06 -29.44
N PRO A 221 5.15 13.57 -29.24
CA PRO A 221 5.96 14.09 -30.34
C PRO A 221 6.41 12.94 -31.26
N GLU A 222 6.36 13.17 -32.58
CA GLU A 222 6.75 12.17 -33.59
C GLU A 222 8.19 11.67 -33.40
N THR A 223 9.05 12.50 -32.82
CA THR A 223 10.46 12.18 -32.52
C THR A 223 10.63 10.97 -31.60
N MET A 224 9.63 10.58 -30.78
CA MET A 224 9.67 9.35 -29.99
C MET A 224 9.87 8.09 -30.85
N CYS A 225 9.49 8.13 -32.13
CA CYS A 225 9.74 7.04 -33.08
C CYS A 225 11.24 6.82 -33.38
N ASN A 226 12.13 7.72 -32.95
CA ASN A 226 13.58 7.60 -33.08
C ASN A 226 14.25 6.90 -31.88
N MET A 227 13.50 6.51 -30.84
CA MET A 227 14.02 5.84 -29.65
C MET A 227 14.29 4.35 -29.90
N MET A 228 15.28 4.06 -30.76
CA MET A 228 15.52 2.72 -31.32
C MET A 228 15.74 1.58 -30.30
N SER A 229 16.15 1.90 -29.06
CA SER A 229 16.37 0.91 -27.99
C SER A 229 15.14 0.65 -27.11
N LEU A 230 14.02 1.34 -27.33
CA LEU A 230 12.85 1.31 -26.46
C LEU A 230 12.17 -0.06 -26.47
N GLN A 231 12.04 -0.66 -25.28
CA GLN A 231 11.47 -1.99 -25.06
C GLN A 231 10.13 -1.95 -24.35
N LYS A 232 9.94 -1.01 -23.41
CA LYS A 232 8.69 -0.82 -22.68
C LYS A 232 8.33 0.67 -22.66
N LEU A 233 7.13 0.99 -23.11
CA LEU A 233 6.56 2.32 -23.04
C LEU A 233 5.21 2.24 -22.30
N PHE A 234 5.14 2.88 -21.13
CA PHE A 234 3.91 2.96 -20.35
C PHE A 234 3.32 4.37 -20.45
N LEU A 235 2.09 4.45 -20.94
CA LEU A 235 1.34 5.68 -21.20
C LEU A 235 -0.09 5.61 -20.64
N HIS A 236 -0.41 4.58 -19.85
CA HIS A 236 -1.77 4.38 -19.36
C HIS A 236 -2.23 5.50 -18.41
N ASN A 237 -3.54 5.72 -18.31
CA ASN A 237 -4.13 6.80 -17.52
C ASN A 237 -3.63 8.21 -17.94
N ASN A 238 -3.61 8.49 -19.24
CA ASN A 238 -3.36 9.82 -19.81
C ASN A 238 -4.63 10.32 -20.55
N VAL A 239 -4.54 11.40 -21.33
CA VAL A 239 -5.66 11.93 -22.13
C VAL A 239 -5.38 11.89 -23.63
N LEU A 240 -4.51 10.97 -24.08
CA LEU A 240 -4.07 10.86 -25.47
C LEU A 240 -5.25 10.64 -26.43
N VAL A 241 -5.35 11.49 -27.47
CA VAL A 241 -6.39 11.40 -28.49
C VAL A 241 -5.91 10.60 -29.71
N ALA A 242 -4.62 10.70 -30.03
CA ALA A 242 -3.94 9.96 -31.09
C ALA A 242 -2.56 9.46 -30.61
N VAL A 243 -1.94 8.57 -31.40
CA VAL A 243 -0.55 8.12 -31.22
C VAL A 243 0.18 8.08 -32.57
N PRO A 244 1.48 8.45 -32.66
CA PRO A 244 2.25 8.38 -33.89
C PRO A 244 2.38 6.95 -34.41
N ALA A 245 2.01 6.71 -35.67
CA ALA A 245 2.09 5.38 -36.30
C ALA A 245 3.51 4.79 -36.30
N GLY A 246 4.54 5.64 -36.29
CA GLY A 246 5.95 5.23 -36.23
C GLY A 246 6.33 4.46 -34.95
N LEU A 247 5.54 4.50 -33.87
CA LEU A 247 5.78 3.68 -32.67
C LEU A 247 5.72 2.18 -32.98
N ALA A 248 4.92 1.74 -33.96
CA ALA A 248 4.91 0.35 -34.42
C ALA A 248 6.19 -0.07 -35.17
N SER A 249 7.01 0.89 -35.61
CA SER A 249 8.26 0.64 -36.34
C SER A 249 9.49 0.50 -35.42
N LEU A 250 9.32 0.64 -34.11
CA LEU A 250 10.40 0.50 -33.12
C LEU A 250 10.83 -0.98 -33.02
N PRO A 251 12.11 -1.32 -33.29
CA PRO A 251 12.52 -2.71 -33.53
C PRO A 251 12.57 -3.60 -32.28
N HIS A 252 12.53 -2.99 -31.09
CA HIS A 252 12.68 -3.69 -29.80
C HIS A 252 11.46 -3.55 -28.88
N LEU A 253 10.37 -2.93 -29.35
CA LEU A 253 9.21 -2.61 -28.53
C LEU A 253 8.41 -3.87 -28.13
N SER A 254 8.67 -4.34 -26.92
CA SER A 254 8.07 -5.53 -26.31
C SER A 254 6.78 -5.27 -25.54
N ARG A 255 6.53 -4.01 -25.12
CA ARG A 255 5.32 -3.57 -24.43
C ARG A 255 5.02 -2.10 -24.75
N LEU A 256 3.79 -1.84 -25.18
CA LEU A 256 3.22 -0.50 -25.34
C LEU A 256 1.89 -0.45 -24.59
N ASP A 257 1.88 0.25 -23.45
CA ASP A 257 0.70 0.31 -22.58
C ASP A 257 -0.05 1.64 -22.76
N LEU A 258 -1.16 1.61 -23.50
CA LEU A 258 -1.99 2.76 -23.85
C LEU A 258 -3.34 2.74 -23.13
N GLN A 259 -3.50 1.94 -22.08
CA GLN A 259 -4.78 1.76 -21.39
C GLN A 259 -5.35 3.07 -20.82
N ASN A 260 -6.67 3.17 -20.69
CA ASN A 260 -7.36 4.31 -20.07
C ASN A 260 -6.90 5.68 -20.64
N ASN A 261 -6.95 5.82 -21.96
CA ASN A 261 -6.70 7.07 -22.69
C ASN A 261 -7.97 7.49 -23.46
N ARG A 262 -7.87 8.49 -24.34
CA ARG A 262 -8.99 9.01 -25.16
C ARG A 262 -8.90 8.60 -26.64
N LEU A 263 -8.16 7.53 -26.94
CA LEU A 263 -7.88 7.09 -28.31
C LEU A 263 -9.17 6.62 -29.01
N ARG A 264 -9.62 7.37 -30.02
CA ARG A 264 -10.78 7.00 -30.87
C ARG A 264 -10.39 6.13 -32.04
N SER A 265 -9.19 6.32 -32.54
CA SER A 265 -8.60 5.56 -33.64
C SER A 265 -7.13 5.32 -33.33
N VAL A 266 -6.64 4.14 -33.65
CA VAL A 266 -5.25 3.75 -33.49
C VAL A 266 -4.74 3.31 -34.87
N PRO A 267 -3.53 3.72 -35.30
CA PRO A 267 -2.92 3.25 -36.55
C PRO A 267 -2.96 1.73 -36.66
N ILE A 268 -3.26 1.21 -37.85
CA ILE A 268 -3.48 -0.23 -38.05
C ILE A 268 -2.21 -1.04 -37.78
N GLU A 269 -1.06 -0.42 -37.99
CA GLU A 269 0.28 -0.91 -37.67
C GLU A 269 0.42 -1.20 -36.18
N ILE A 270 -0.07 -0.30 -35.33
CA ILE A 270 -0.04 -0.44 -33.86
C ILE A 270 -1.07 -1.49 -33.40
N ILE A 271 -2.26 -1.57 -34.02
CA ILE A 271 -3.26 -2.60 -33.70
C ILE A 271 -2.74 -4.01 -34.02
N GLN A 272 -1.88 -4.15 -35.03
CA GLN A 272 -1.27 -5.43 -35.42
C GLN A 272 -0.09 -5.86 -34.52
N CYS A 273 0.47 -4.95 -33.73
CA CYS A 273 1.54 -5.27 -32.78
C CYS A 273 0.99 -6.06 -31.57
N SER A 274 1.49 -7.28 -31.37
CA SER A 274 1.06 -8.17 -30.26
C SER A 274 1.46 -7.70 -28.86
N CYS A 275 2.14 -6.56 -28.75
CA CYS A 275 2.67 -5.98 -27.51
C CYS A 275 1.84 -4.78 -26.98
N VAL A 276 0.70 -4.47 -27.61
CA VAL A 276 -0.06 -3.24 -27.33
C VAL A 276 -1.29 -3.50 -26.47
N TYR A 277 -1.46 -2.70 -25.41
CA TYR A 277 -2.58 -2.76 -24.48
C TYR A 277 -3.48 -1.53 -24.64
N LEU A 278 -4.72 -1.73 -25.09
CA LEU A 278 -5.65 -0.65 -25.49
C LEU A 278 -6.92 -0.52 -24.62
N GLN A 279 -7.05 -1.33 -23.57
CA GLN A 279 -8.25 -1.38 -22.71
C GLN A 279 -8.61 0.00 -22.13
N GLY A 280 -9.90 0.33 -22.03
CA GLY A 280 -10.36 1.61 -21.48
C GLY A 280 -10.26 2.82 -22.41
N ASN A 281 -10.07 2.61 -23.73
CA ASN A 281 -10.14 3.66 -24.74
C ASN A 281 -11.46 3.64 -25.53
N PRO A 282 -12.00 4.79 -25.96
CA PRO A 282 -13.23 4.90 -26.78
C PRO A 282 -13.00 4.56 -28.27
N ILE A 283 -12.34 3.43 -28.56
CA ILE A 283 -11.93 3.06 -29.93
C ILE A 283 -13.16 2.73 -30.78
N GLY A 284 -13.30 3.42 -31.91
CA GLY A 284 -14.43 3.28 -32.82
C GLY A 284 -15.68 4.06 -32.39
N GLU A 285 -15.67 4.75 -31.25
CA GLU A 285 -16.75 5.65 -30.87
C GLU A 285 -16.64 6.97 -31.66
N PRO A 286 -17.73 7.44 -32.30
CA PRO A 286 -17.72 8.71 -33.01
C PRO A 286 -17.35 9.84 -32.05
N GLU A 287 -16.65 10.84 -32.57
CA GLU A 287 -16.35 12.05 -31.82
C GLU A 287 -17.67 12.66 -31.30
N PRO A 288 -17.80 12.94 -29.99
CA PRO A 288 -19.00 13.55 -29.45
C PRO A 288 -19.16 14.91 -30.13
N SER A 289 -20.23 15.04 -30.92
CA SER A 289 -20.58 16.27 -31.62
C SER A 289 -20.53 17.42 -30.64
N LEU A 290 -19.77 18.48 -30.96
CA LEU A 290 -19.52 19.67 -30.15
C LEU A 290 -20.82 20.28 -29.58
N LEU A 291 -21.24 19.75 -28.44
CA LEU A 291 -21.90 20.51 -27.40
C LEU A 291 -20.78 21.07 -26.54
N SER A 292 -20.78 22.39 -26.42
CA SER A 292 -19.72 23.20 -25.85
C SER A 292 -19.29 22.75 -24.47
N GLU A 293 -18.03 23.06 -24.15
CA GLU A 293 -17.54 23.19 -22.79
C GLU A 293 -18.48 24.10 -21.99
N ASP A 294 -19.36 23.50 -21.19
CA ASP A 294 -20.06 24.17 -20.11
C ASP A 294 -19.87 23.31 -18.85
N GLU A 295 -19.17 23.89 -17.89
CA GLU A 295 -18.90 23.28 -16.60
C GLU A 295 -20.21 22.97 -15.87
N SER A 296 -20.30 21.81 -15.23
CA SER A 296 -21.19 21.61 -14.09
C SER A 296 -22.69 21.90 -14.32
N GLN A 297 -23.26 21.58 -15.48
CA GLN A 297 -24.71 21.45 -15.56
C GLN A 297 -25.15 20.08 -15.01
N SER A 298 -25.84 20.13 -13.88
CA SER A 298 -26.71 19.05 -13.44
C SER A 298 -27.65 18.68 -14.60
N LEU A 299 -27.55 17.45 -15.10
CA LEU A 299 -28.69 16.81 -15.75
C LEU A 299 -29.89 16.99 -14.82
N ASP A 300 -31.00 17.52 -15.34
CA ASP A 300 -32.22 17.87 -14.61
C ASP A 300 -33.02 16.58 -14.23
N MET A 301 -32.29 15.61 -13.69
CA MET A 301 -32.76 14.33 -13.21
C MET A 301 -33.56 14.56 -11.94
N LYS A 302 -34.87 14.36 -12.07
CA LYS A 302 -35.84 14.54 -11.00
C LYS A 302 -35.36 13.97 -9.66
N GLU A 303 -35.21 14.83 -8.67
CA GLU A 303 -34.93 14.43 -7.29
C GLU A 303 -36.20 13.92 -6.61
N LEU A 304 -36.09 12.77 -5.95
CA LEU A 304 -37.21 12.07 -5.33
C LEU A 304 -36.87 11.76 -3.87
N TYR A 305 -37.35 12.62 -2.99
CA TYR A 305 -37.14 12.54 -1.54
C TYR A 305 -38.21 11.64 -0.90
N VAL A 306 -37.79 10.44 -0.46
CA VAL A 306 -38.68 9.42 0.09
C VAL A 306 -38.73 9.55 1.62
N LYS A 307 -39.93 9.60 2.21
CA LYS A 307 -40.07 9.71 3.67
C LYS A 307 -39.86 8.34 4.33
N ALA A 308 -39.52 8.36 5.62
CA ALA A 308 -39.33 7.13 6.41
C ALA A 308 -40.61 6.29 6.61
N GLU A 309 -41.77 6.85 6.29
CA GLU A 309 -43.08 6.17 6.30
C GLU A 309 -43.34 5.43 4.98
N ASP A 310 -42.78 5.92 3.87
CA ASP A 310 -42.94 5.36 2.54
C ASP A 310 -41.98 4.17 2.35
N LYS A 311 -42.52 3.00 1.98
CA LYS A 311 -41.73 1.77 1.74
C LYS A 311 -41.42 1.49 0.26
N SER A 312 -41.83 2.39 -0.64
CA SER A 312 -41.65 2.21 -2.08
C SER A 312 -41.63 3.54 -2.82
N PHE A 313 -40.92 3.59 -3.95
CA PHE A 313 -40.91 4.71 -4.90
C PHE A 313 -41.06 4.16 -6.33
N CYS A 314 -41.30 5.05 -7.30
CA CYS A 314 -41.41 4.69 -8.72
C CYS A 314 -40.29 5.37 -9.52
N VAL A 315 -39.69 4.63 -10.45
CA VAL A 315 -38.64 5.11 -11.37
C VAL A 315 -39.17 5.01 -12.80
N THR A 316 -39.07 6.10 -13.56
CA THR A 316 -39.45 6.15 -14.98
C THR A 316 -38.24 5.93 -15.88
N THR A 317 -38.49 5.77 -17.18
CA THR A 317 -37.47 5.65 -18.24
C THR A 317 -36.50 6.83 -18.28
N ASP A 318 -36.89 7.98 -17.75
CA ASP A 318 -36.15 9.25 -17.83
C ASP A 318 -35.04 9.36 -16.78
N GLY A 319 -34.97 8.40 -15.85
CA GLY A 319 -34.01 8.40 -14.74
C GLY A 319 -34.40 9.35 -13.60
N CYS A 320 -33.79 9.16 -12.44
CA CYS A 320 -34.01 10.00 -11.25
C CYS A 320 -32.93 9.82 -10.18
N TRP A 321 -32.78 10.83 -9.32
CA TRP A 321 -32.09 10.71 -8.04
C TRP A 321 -33.10 10.36 -6.95
N VAL A 322 -32.80 9.35 -6.13
CA VAL A 322 -33.67 8.95 -5.01
C VAL A 322 -32.93 9.11 -3.70
N PHE A 323 -33.44 9.99 -2.85
CA PHE A 323 -32.91 10.27 -1.52
C PHE A 323 -33.74 9.52 -0.49
N LEU A 324 -33.14 8.50 0.11
CA LEU A 324 -33.78 7.64 1.11
C LEU A 324 -33.43 8.11 2.55
N PRO A 325 -34.24 7.72 3.55
CA PRO A 325 -33.98 7.99 4.96
C PRO A 325 -32.58 7.56 5.41
N TYR A 326 -32.06 8.19 6.47
CA TYR A 326 -30.71 7.95 7.01
C TYR A 326 -29.54 8.31 6.08
N GLY A 327 -29.80 8.89 4.91
CA GLY A 327 -28.78 9.46 4.01
C GLY A 327 -28.23 8.50 2.97
N PHE A 328 -28.95 7.41 2.68
CA PHE A 328 -28.75 6.54 1.53
C PHE A 328 -29.24 7.26 0.26
N HIS A 329 -28.45 7.26 -0.81
CA HIS A 329 -28.88 7.84 -2.09
C HIS A 329 -28.79 6.78 -3.20
N LEU A 330 -29.65 6.86 -4.21
CA LEU A 330 -29.61 6.03 -5.41
C LEU A 330 -29.64 6.94 -6.64
N CYS A 331 -28.85 6.61 -7.68
CA CYS A 331 -28.94 7.24 -8.99
C CYS A 331 -29.40 6.22 -10.02
N PHE A 332 -30.50 6.51 -10.71
CA PHE A 332 -31.01 5.76 -11.83
C PHE A 332 -30.74 6.56 -13.11
N PRO A 333 -29.72 6.19 -13.91
CA PRO A 333 -29.49 6.85 -15.20
C PRO A 333 -30.71 6.77 -16.12
N PRO A 334 -30.91 7.74 -17.03
CA PRO A 334 -31.92 7.65 -18.08
C PRO A 334 -31.74 6.37 -18.90
N GLY A 335 -32.82 5.62 -19.10
CA GLY A 335 -32.81 4.32 -19.78
C GLY A 335 -32.43 3.11 -18.92
N SER A 336 -32.15 3.28 -17.62
CA SER A 336 -31.87 2.14 -16.71
C SER A 336 -33.02 1.15 -16.58
N VAL A 337 -34.28 1.62 -16.66
CA VAL A 337 -35.50 0.80 -16.69
C VAL A 337 -36.23 0.92 -18.04
N SER A 338 -36.79 -0.18 -18.53
CA SER A 338 -37.57 -0.22 -19.78
C SER A 338 -39.01 0.27 -19.64
N CYS A 339 -39.53 0.36 -18.41
CA CYS A 339 -40.86 0.85 -18.10
C CYS A 339 -40.93 1.41 -16.67
N ASN A 340 -42.00 2.13 -16.35
CA ASN A 340 -42.22 2.69 -15.00
C ASN A 340 -42.27 1.58 -13.94
N THR A 341 -41.21 1.50 -13.14
CA THR A 341 -40.95 0.40 -12.22
C THR A 341 -41.13 0.85 -10.79
N ARG A 342 -41.94 0.13 -10.00
CA ARG A 342 -42.08 0.37 -8.56
C ARG A 342 -41.04 -0.44 -7.81
N ILE A 343 -40.21 0.26 -7.05
CA ILE A 343 -39.14 -0.30 -6.24
C ILE A 343 -39.56 -0.22 -4.78
N TYR A 344 -39.38 -1.31 -4.04
CA TYR A 344 -39.60 -1.38 -2.60
C TYR A 344 -38.25 -1.37 -1.91
N TYR A 345 -38.16 -0.80 -0.70
CA TYR A 345 -36.91 -0.77 0.06
C TYR A 345 -37.14 -0.99 1.55
N GLN A 346 -36.16 -1.58 2.21
CA GLN A 346 -36.11 -1.68 3.67
C GLN A 346 -34.74 -1.21 4.19
N ILE A 347 -34.75 -0.47 5.30
CA ILE A 347 -33.51 -0.06 5.99
C ILE A 347 -33.51 -0.70 7.37
N LEU A 348 -32.78 -1.79 7.50
CA LEU A 348 -32.77 -2.64 8.69
C LEU A 348 -31.48 -2.44 9.50
N ARG A 349 -31.50 -2.83 10.77
CA ARG A 349 -30.25 -2.96 11.54
C ARG A 349 -29.60 -4.28 11.12
N PRO A 350 -28.29 -4.28 10.83
CA PRO A 350 -27.59 -5.50 10.44
C PRO A 350 -27.64 -6.52 11.59
N ASP A 351 -28.20 -7.69 11.30
CA ASP A 351 -28.16 -8.83 12.20
C ASP A 351 -26.88 -9.64 11.92
N GLN A 352 -26.05 -9.79 12.94
CA GLN A 352 -24.76 -10.48 12.86
C GLN A 352 -24.93 -11.99 12.59
N GLN A 353 -26.11 -12.57 12.83
CA GLN A 353 -26.39 -13.97 12.48
C GLN A 353 -26.61 -14.19 10.96
N HIS A 354 -27.05 -13.16 10.25
CA HIS A 354 -27.40 -13.23 8.83
C HIS A 354 -26.32 -12.62 7.91
N VAL A 355 -25.52 -11.67 8.41
CA VAL A 355 -24.38 -11.08 7.68
C VAL A 355 -23.11 -11.91 7.90
N ARG A 356 -22.63 -12.61 6.86
CA ARG A 356 -21.32 -13.29 6.92
C ARG A 356 -20.18 -12.27 6.79
N LEU A 357 -19.48 -12.06 7.89
CA LEU A 357 -18.22 -11.32 7.97
C LEU A 357 -17.04 -12.30 8.00
N GLY A 358 -15.94 -11.99 7.30
CA GLY A 358 -14.66 -12.64 7.51
C GLY A 358 -14.11 -12.41 8.92
N HIS A 359 -13.13 -13.22 9.35
CA HIS A 359 -12.60 -13.15 10.72
C HIS A 359 -12.01 -11.76 11.10
N HIS A 360 -11.47 -11.04 10.12
CA HIS A 360 -10.97 -9.67 10.28
C HIS A 360 -11.86 -8.60 9.65
N ASP A 361 -13.03 -8.95 9.11
CA ASP A 361 -13.95 -7.98 8.51
C ASP A 361 -14.64 -7.14 9.58
N VAL A 362 -14.72 -5.83 9.37
CA VAL A 362 -15.39 -4.89 10.27
C VAL A 362 -16.57 -4.24 9.55
N LEU A 363 -17.78 -4.48 10.04
CA LEU A 363 -18.99 -3.85 9.52
C LEU A 363 -19.00 -2.34 9.84
N LEU A 364 -19.07 -1.48 8.82
CA LEU A 364 -19.03 -0.02 8.96
C LEU A 364 -20.42 0.62 8.89
N SER A 365 -21.32 0.03 8.10
CA SER A 365 -22.68 0.55 7.94
C SER A 365 -23.55 0.19 9.15
N SER A 366 -24.06 1.20 9.86
CA SER A 366 -24.98 1.00 11.01
C SER A 366 -26.38 0.50 10.61
N ARG A 367 -26.64 0.38 9.31
CA ARG A 367 -27.87 -0.08 8.67
C ARG A 367 -27.53 -0.86 7.41
N THR A 368 -28.39 -1.80 7.05
CA THR A 368 -28.36 -2.54 5.77
C THR A 368 -29.53 -2.05 4.92
N LEU A 369 -29.29 -1.85 3.62
CA LEU A 369 -30.33 -1.52 2.65
C LEU A 369 -30.74 -2.79 1.89
N GLU A 370 -32.02 -3.10 1.88
CA GLU A 370 -32.62 -4.11 0.99
C GLU A 370 -33.38 -3.35 -0.11
N LEU A 371 -33.19 -3.74 -1.37
CA LEU A 371 -33.96 -3.24 -2.51
C LEU A 371 -34.70 -4.40 -3.19
N GLN A 372 -35.97 -4.21 -3.50
CA GLN A 372 -36.85 -5.22 -4.08
C GLN A 372 -37.58 -4.66 -5.33
N PRO A 373 -37.91 -5.51 -6.33
CA PRO A 373 -37.76 -6.97 -6.33
C PRO A 373 -36.31 -7.45 -6.53
N HIS A 374 -35.95 -8.55 -5.87
CA HIS A 374 -34.64 -9.20 -6.05
C HIS A 374 -34.52 -9.77 -7.47
N GLY A 375 -33.29 -9.78 -8.01
CA GLY A 375 -33.01 -10.35 -9.33
C GLY A 375 -33.55 -9.55 -10.53
N ILE A 376 -34.10 -8.35 -10.31
CA ILE A 376 -34.33 -7.40 -11.42
C ILE A 376 -32.98 -7.07 -12.08
N GLN A 377 -32.95 -7.05 -13.41
CA GLN A 377 -31.78 -6.63 -14.19
C GLN A 377 -32.08 -5.28 -14.86
N PHE A 378 -31.22 -4.29 -14.61
CA PHE A 378 -31.28 -2.98 -15.24
C PHE A 378 -30.52 -2.98 -16.58
N LEU A 379 -30.98 -2.15 -17.52
CA LEU A 379 -30.33 -1.97 -18.82
C LEU A 379 -29.03 -1.14 -18.73
N GLN A 380 -28.86 -0.41 -17.64
CA GLN A 380 -27.66 0.33 -17.26
C GLN A 380 -27.44 0.20 -15.77
N ASP A 381 -26.18 0.30 -15.31
CA ASP A 381 -25.86 0.23 -13.88
C ASP A 381 -26.52 1.35 -13.07
N VAL A 382 -27.15 0.97 -11.96
CA VAL A 382 -27.68 1.88 -10.94
C VAL A 382 -26.57 2.18 -9.93
N GLU A 383 -26.38 3.45 -9.59
CA GLU A 383 -25.40 3.84 -8.58
C GLU A 383 -26.03 3.82 -7.18
N ILE A 384 -25.42 3.09 -6.25
CA ILE A 384 -25.88 2.96 -4.86
C ILE A 384 -24.87 3.64 -3.94
N ASN A 385 -25.35 4.61 -3.16
CA ASN A 385 -24.56 5.43 -2.25
C ASN A 385 -24.97 5.17 -0.80
N ILE A 386 -24.11 4.52 -0.01
CA ILE A 386 -24.36 4.09 1.38
C ILE A 386 -23.51 4.91 2.36
N PRO A 387 -24.12 5.61 3.34
CA PRO A 387 -23.37 6.34 4.35
C PRO A 387 -22.79 5.38 5.40
N PHE A 388 -21.52 5.60 5.75
CA PHE A 388 -20.85 4.90 6.84
C PHE A 388 -20.11 5.87 7.76
N ALA A 389 -19.88 5.46 9.00
CA ALA A 389 -19.15 6.27 9.97
C ALA A 389 -17.66 6.30 9.60
N PHE A 390 -17.05 7.48 9.59
CA PHE A 390 -15.62 7.62 9.31
C PHE A 390 -14.81 6.76 10.28
N LEU A 391 -13.95 5.91 9.72
CA LEU A 391 -12.84 5.28 10.43
C LEU A 391 -11.59 6.10 10.13
N LYS A 392 -10.70 6.26 11.11
CA LYS A 392 -9.29 6.49 10.78
C LYS A 392 -8.87 5.33 9.85
N PRO A 393 -8.39 5.58 8.63
CA PRO A 393 -8.00 4.50 7.75
C PRO A 393 -6.81 3.76 8.37
N GLU A 394 -7.02 2.51 8.78
CA GLU A 394 -5.88 1.59 8.89
C GLU A 394 -5.33 1.42 7.46
N PRO A 395 -4.04 1.69 7.19
CA PRO A 395 -3.46 1.72 5.82
C PRO A 395 -3.38 0.34 5.13
N LYS A 396 -4.07 -0.65 5.67
CA LYS A 396 -3.98 -2.08 5.37
C LYS A 396 -5.36 -2.67 5.08
N ARG A 397 -6.36 -1.80 4.97
CA ARG A 397 -7.78 -2.15 4.81
C ARG A 397 -8.43 -1.30 3.74
N GLU A 398 -9.30 -1.93 2.98
CA GLU A 398 -10.18 -1.29 2.01
C GLU A 398 -11.63 -1.26 2.51
N VAL A 399 -12.47 -0.44 1.87
CA VAL A 399 -13.90 -0.34 2.15
C VAL A 399 -14.67 -0.84 0.94
N VAL A 400 -15.49 -1.87 1.14
CA VAL A 400 -16.30 -2.50 0.08
C VAL A 400 -17.78 -2.50 0.44
N ILE A 401 -18.63 -2.29 -0.56
CA ILE A 401 -20.06 -2.60 -0.48
C ILE A 401 -20.21 -4.09 -0.78
N ARG A 402 -20.80 -4.82 0.17
CA ARG A 402 -21.07 -6.25 0.08
C ARG A 402 -22.54 -6.45 -0.24
N THR A 403 -22.84 -7.31 -1.22
CA THR A 403 -24.18 -7.66 -1.66
C THR A 403 -24.46 -9.17 -1.56
N TYR A 404 -25.72 -9.56 -1.47
CA TYR A 404 -26.14 -10.95 -1.34
C TYR A 404 -26.62 -11.49 -2.69
N GLY A 405 -25.94 -12.51 -3.24
CA GLY A 405 -26.36 -13.15 -4.48
C GLY A 405 -27.48 -14.16 -4.21
N ASP A 406 -28.71 -13.84 -4.63
CA ASP A 406 -29.87 -14.73 -4.48
C ASP A 406 -29.72 -16.06 -5.25
N THR A 407 -28.84 -16.13 -6.26
CA THR A 407 -28.55 -17.35 -7.04
C THR A 407 -27.53 -18.29 -6.39
N ASP A 408 -26.62 -17.75 -5.57
CA ASP A 408 -25.49 -18.49 -4.98
C ASP A 408 -25.58 -18.65 -3.46
N GLU A 409 -26.62 -18.06 -2.84
CA GLU A 409 -26.85 -17.93 -1.39
C GLU A 409 -25.62 -17.39 -0.62
N LYS A 410 -24.85 -16.51 -1.27
CA LYS A 410 -23.55 -16.02 -0.79
C LYS A 410 -23.44 -14.52 -0.90
N TRP A 411 -22.76 -13.96 0.10
CA TRP A 411 -22.31 -12.58 0.06
C TRP A 411 -21.09 -12.43 -0.86
N THR A 412 -21.10 -11.40 -1.70
CA THR A 412 -20.01 -11.03 -2.64
C THR A 412 -19.71 -9.53 -2.50
N ASP A 413 -18.47 -9.14 -2.78
CA ASP A 413 -18.01 -7.76 -2.65
C ASP A 413 -18.07 -7.05 -4.03
N LEU A 414 -18.59 -5.82 -4.06
CA LEU A 414 -18.74 -4.99 -5.26
C LEU A 414 -17.61 -3.97 -5.37
N SER A 415 -17.25 -3.60 -6.60
CA SER A 415 -16.33 -2.48 -6.86
C SER A 415 -16.90 -1.21 -6.24
N THR A 416 -16.12 -0.60 -5.34
CA THR A 416 -16.57 0.45 -4.42
C THR A 416 -15.59 1.60 -4.42
N THR A 417 -16.12 2.82 -4.50
CA THR A 417 -15.35 4.06 -4.32
C THR A 417 -15.88 4.78 -3.07
N THR A 418 -15.02 5.52 -2.37
CA THR A 418 -15.41 6.26 -1.16
C THR A 418 -15.25 7.76 -1.34
N LYS A 419 -16.29 8.52 -1.00
CA LYS A 419 -16.29 10.00 -1.02
C LYS A 419 -16.51 10.54 0.38
N GLU A 420 -15.83 11.62 0.74
CA GLU A 420 -16.06 12.31 2.02
C GLU A 420 -17.36 13.13 1.95
N LYS A 421 -18.21 13.05 2.99
CA LYS A 421 -19.49 13.79 3.08
C LYS A 421 -19.49 14.79 4.24
N SER A 422 -18.80 14.46 5.34
CA SER A 422 -18.41 15.37 6.41
C SER A 422 -17.31 14.74 7.28
N THR A 423 -16.75 15.52 8.21
CA THR A 423 -15.65 15.14 9.14
C THR A 423 -15.83 13.80 9.89
N HIS A 424 -17.05 13.27 9.99
CA HIS A 424 -17.35 11.99 10.65
C HIS A 424 -18.22 11.03 9.80
N LYS A 425 -18.52 11.38 8.54
CA LYS A 425 -19.36 10.57 7.65
C LYS A 425 -18.77 10.48 6.24
N MET A 426 -18.57 9.25 5.79
CA MET A 426 -18.19 8.93 4.42
C MET A 426 -19.37 8.30 3.67
N LEU A 427 -19.28 8.32 2.35
CA LEU A 427 -20.22 7.70 1.43
C LEU A 427 -19.48 6.65 0.62
N ALA A 428 -19.89 5.38 0.75
CA ALA A 428 -19.44 4.32 -0.14
C ALA A 428 -20.36 4.30 -1.36
N THR A 429 -19.78 4.22 -2.54
CA THR A 429 -20.48 4.31 -3.83
C THR A 429 -20.11 3.09 -4.67
N CYS A 430 -21.10 2.29 -5.07
CA CYS A 430 -20.91 1.20 -6.04
C CYS A 430 -21.90 1.33 -7.21
N LYS A 431 -21.60 0.62 -8.29
CA LYS A 431 -22.49 0.43 -9.44
C LYS A 431 -22.95 -1.02 -9.47
N THR A 432 -24.24 -1.23 -9.74
CA THR A 432 -24.81 -2.58 -9.86
C THR A 432 -25.95 -2.60 -10.88
N ASN A 433 -26.05 -3.71 -11.61
CA ASN A 433 -27.14 -3.99 -12.54
C ASN A 433 -28.30 -4.77 -11.89
N HIS A 434 -28.22 -5.10 -10.59
CA HIS A 434 -29.22 -5.88 -9.87
C HIS A 434 -29.49 -5.37 -8.46
N PHE A 435 -30.64 -5.76 -7.91
CA PHE A 435 -31.03 -5.47 -6.53
C PHE A 435 -31.02 -6.72 -5.64
N SER A 436 -30.57 -6.50 -4.41
CA SER A 436 -30.65 -7.40 -3.27
C SER A 436 -30.36 -6.60 -1.98
N TRP A 437 -29.66 -7.21 -1.03
CA TRP A 437 -29.13 -6.58 0.19
C TRP A 437 -27.80 -5.87 -0.06
N PHE A 438 -27.55 -4.74 0.62
CA PHE A 438 -26.32 -3.97 0.54
C PHE A 438 -25.89 -3.42 1.90
N LEU A 439 -24.61 -3.58 2.23
CA LEU A 439 -23.97 -3.08 3.45
C LEU A 439 -22.49 -2.75 3.20
N VAL A 440 -21.87 -1.97 4.09
CA VAL A 440 -20.47 -1.51 3.96
C VAL A 440 -19.58 -2.25 4.95
N VAL A 441 -18.53 -2.89 4.46
CA VAL A 441 -17.53 -3.64 5.23
C VAL A 441 -16.15 -3.02 5.02
N SER A 442 -15.33 -2.98 6.06
CA SER A 442 -13.88 -2.85 5.95
C SER A 442 -13.24 -4.24 6.00
N ARG A 443 -12.51 -4.61 4.96
CA ARG A 443 -11.77 -5.88 4.85
C ARG A 443 -10.29 -5.60 4.63
N LEU A 444 -9.45 -6.64 4.71
CA LEU A 444 -8.05 -6.54 4.28
C LEU A 444 -8.00 -6.29 2.77
N VAL A 445 -7.05 -5.47 2.32
CA VAL A 445 -6.82 -5.20 0.90
C VAL A 445 -6.59 -6.53 0.16
N GLU A 446 -7.23 -6.66 -1.00
CA GLU A 446 -7.22 -7.89 -1.81
C GLU A 446 -6.55 -7.63 -3.17
N ASP A 447 -5.25 -7.92 -3.24
CA ASP A 447 -4.48 -7.88 -4.48
C ASP A 447 -4.85 -9.09 -5.36
N TYR A 448 -5.02 -8.92 -6.68
CA TYR A 448 -5.39 -10.02 -7.57
C TYR A 448 -4.71 -9.96 -8.94
N CYS A 449 -4.57 -11.12 -9.58
CA CYS A 449 -4.13 -11.23 -10.97
C CYS A 449 -4.76 -12.44 -11.68
N GLU A 450 -4.82 -12.36 -13.01
CA GLU A 450 -5.16 -13.51 -13.85
C GLU A 450 -3.87 -14.27 -14.22
N VAL A 451 -3.72 -15.48 -13.69
CA VAL A 451 -2.61 -16.38 -14.00
C VAL A 451 -3.00 -17.24 -15.20
N SER A 452 -2.24 -17.11 -16.29
CA SER A 452 -2.41 -17.92 -17.50
C SER A 452 -1.36 -19.03 -17.58
N ARG A 453 -1.47 -19.88 -18.60
CA ARG A 453 -0.45 -20.87 -18.98
C ARG A 453 0.96 -20.30 -19.22
N MET A 454 1.12 -18.99 -19.41
CA MET A 454 2.43 -18.33 -19.49
C MET A 454 3.09 -18.06 -18.11
N GLY A 455 2.38 -18.34 -17.02
CA GLY A 455 2.77 -17.93 -15.67
C GLY A 455 2.18 -16.57 -15.29
N GLY A 456 2.74 -15.97 -14.25
CA GLY A 456 2.31 -14.66 -13.73
C GLY A 456 3.12 -14.23 -12.51
N LEU A 457 2.94 -12.98 -12.09
CA LEU A 457 3.61 -12.40 -10.92
C LEU A 457 2.63 -11.47 -10.20
N LEU A 458 2.48 -11.66 -8.89
CA LEU A 458 1.58 -10.90 -8.03
C LEU A 458 2.38 -10.24 -6.90
N PHE A 459 2.25 -8.94 -6.74
CA PHE A 459 2.86 -8.14 -5.67
C PHE A 459 1.79 -7.66 -4.70
N SER A 460 2.13 -7.42 -3.43
CA SER A 460 1.17 -6.81 -2.50
C SER A 460 1.25 -5.29 -2.50
N SER A 461 0.11 -4.64 -2.68
CA SER A 461 -0.02 -3.18 -2.48
C SER A 461 0.23 -2.77 -1.02
N VAL A 462 -0.04 -3.67 -0.06
CA VAL A 462 0.16 -3.44 1.39
C VAL A 462 1.63 -3.54 1.79
N ASN A 463 2.41 -4.39 1.12
CA ASN A 463 3.84 -4.50 1.31
C ASN A 463 4.54 -5.06 0.07
N GLN A 464 5.27 -4.20 -0.65
CA GLN A 464 5.99 -4.55 -1.90
C GLN A 464 7.09 -5.62 -1.71
N ASP A 465 7.55 -5.87 -0.48
CA ASP A 465 8.46 -6.98 -0.16
C ASP A 465 7.81 -8.37 -0.38
N ILE A 466 6.47 -8.44 -0.40
CA ILE A 466 5.71 -9.67 -0.58
C ILE A 466 5.33 -9.83 -2.05
N ARG A 467 5.75 -10.95 -2.63
CA ARG A 467 5.38 -11.35 -3.99
C ARG A 467 5.21 -12.86 -4.14
N VAL A 468 4.36 -13.23 -5.09
CA VAL A 468 4.07 -14.60 -5.47
C VAL A 468 4.30 -14.76 -6.97
N GLU A 469 5.21 -15.67 -7.33
CA GLU A 469 5.62 -15.96 -8.70
C GLU A 469 5.04 -17.31 -9.14
N PHE A 470 4.32 -17.29 -10.26
CA PHE A 470 3.69 -18.46 -10.87
C PHE A 470 4.51 -18.85 -12.12
N PRO A 471 5.19 -20.00 -12.13
CA PRO A 471 6.03 -20.39 -13.25
C PRO A 471 5.19 -20.69 -14.52
N PRO A 472 5.79 -20.61 -15.73
CA PRO A 472 5.11 -21.01 -16.96
C PRO A 472 4.64 -22.47 -16.91
N GLY A 473 3.44 -22.74 -17.41
CA GLY A 473 2.82 -24.07 -17.39
C GLY A 473 2.16 -24.47 -16.07
N ALA A 474 2.16 -23.62 -15.04
CA ALA A 474 1.58 -23.96 -13.74
C ALA A 474 0.05 -24.17 -13.76
N THR A 475 -0.66 -23.61 -14.75
CA THR A 475 -2.08 -23.85 -15.01
C THR A 475 -2.34 -24.17 -16.49
N VAL A 476 -3.38 -24.97 -16.75
CA VAL A 476 -3.89 -25.25 -18.11
C VAL A 476 -4.88 -24.18 -18.56
N GLU A 477 -5.68 -23.69 -17.62
CA GLU A 477 -6.71 -22.68 -17.79
C GLU A 477 -6.29 -21.37 -17.11
N ASN A 478 -6.84 -20.24 -17.56
CA ASN A 478 -6.65 -18.98 -16.86
C ASN A 478 -7.37 -19.01 -15.51
N ARG A 479 -6.71 -18.54 -14.45
CA ARG A 479 -7.26 -18.54 -13.09
C ARG A 479 -7.08 -17.18 -12.43
N MET A 480 -8.15 -16.66 -11.85
CA MET A 480 -8.06 -15.50 -10.96
C MET A 480 -7.48 -15.95 -9.62
N VAL A 481 -6.31 -15.42 -9.27
CA VAL A 481 -5.63 -15.61 -7.98
C VAL A 481 -5.75 -14.32 -7.16
N ARG A 482 -6.05 -14.46 -5.86
CA ARG A 482 -6.20 -13.37 -4.90
C ARG A 482 -5.25 -13.55 -3.73
N MET A 483 -4.76 -12.43 -3.23
CA MET A 483 -3.82 -12.35 -2.11
C MET A 483 -4.30 -11.29 -1.12
N GLN A 484 -4.22 -11.61 0.16
CA GLN A 484 -4.45 -10.66 1.25
C GLN A 484 -3.29 -10.71 2.22
N VAL A 485 -2.90 -9.56 2.77
CA VAL A 485 -1.81 -9.44 3.74
C VAL A 485 -2.33 -8.80 5.02
N LEU A 486 -2.06 -9.44 6.17
CA LEU A 486 -2.29 -8.89 7.50
C LEU A 486 -0.94 -8.57 8.17
N PRO A 487 -0.49 -7.31 8.19
CA PRO A 487 0.76 -6.95 8.86
C PRO A 487 0.66 -7.04 10.38
N VAL A 488 1.64 -7.70 11.00
CA VAL A 488 1.70 -7.93 12.44
C VAL A 488 2.72 -7.00 13.09
N SER A 489 2.33 -6.25 14.12
CA SER A 489 3.24 -5.37 14.86
C SER A 489 3.97 -6.12 15.98
N LYS A 490 5.30 -5.97 16.07
CA LYS A 490 6.12 -6.54 17.16
C LYS A 490 5.61 -6.14 18.55
N ASN A 491 5.12 -4.92 18.72
CA ASN A 491 4.59 -4.44 20.00
C ASN A 491 3.29 -5.15 20.40
N ILE A 492 2.40 -5.42 19.43
CA ILE A 492 1.16 -6.17 19.65
C ILE A 492 1.49 -7.64 19.94
N LEU A 493 2.42 -8.21 19.19
CA LEU A 493 2.87 -9.59 19.38
C LEU A 493 3.51 -9.81 20.76
N ALA A 494 4.36 -8.87 21.22
CA ALA A 494 4.95 -8.92 22.56
C ALA A 494 3.89 -8.81 23.66
N LYS A 495 2.85 -7.98 23.50
CA LYS A 495 1.71 -7.90 24.43
C LYS A 495 0.96 -9.24 24.53
N ILE A 496 0.61 -9.85 23.38
CA ILE A 496 -0.21 -11.07 23.34
C ILE A 496 0.59 -12.30 23.83
N THR A 497 1.85 -12.39 23.43
CA THR A 497 2.70 -13.56 23.74
C THR A 497 3.41 -13.43 25.09
N GLY A 498 3.52 -12.22 25.66
CA GLY A 498 4.28 -11.95 26.88
C GLY A 498 5.80 -12.11 26.71
N ASP A 499 6.30 -12.06 25.47
CA ASP A 499 7.70 -12.28 25.11
C ASP A 499 8.16 -11.22 24.09
N SER A 500 9.22 -10.48 24.42
CA SER A 500 9.79 -9.42 23.58
C SER A 500 10.65 -9.94 22.43
N GLU A 501 11.13 -11.19 22.52
CA GLU A 501 11.95 -11.83 21.50
C GLU A 501 11.08 -12.42 20.37
N THR A 502 9.83 -12.73 20.66
CA THR A 502 8.89 -13.24 19.65
C THR A 502 8.57 -12.15 18.62
N SER A 503 8.85 -12.44 17.35
CA SER A 503 8.59 -11.58 16.18
C SER A 503 7.95 -12.40 15.06
N ALA A 504 7.18 -11.76 14.18
CA ALA A 504 6.52 -12.44 13.07
C ALA A 504 6.66 -11.64 11.76
N SER A 505 6.58 -12.33 10.62
CA SER A 505 6.33 -11.68 9.33
C SER A 505 4.90 -11.13 9.28
N PRO A 506 4.55 -10.31 8.28
CA PRO A 506 3.17 -10.17 7.85
C PRO A 506 2.59 -11.56 7.55
N LEU A 507 1.31 -11.73 7.88
CA LEU A 507 0.56 -12.95 7.61
C LEU A 507 -0.02 -12.87 6.19
N LEU A 508 0.30 -13.87 5.37
CA LEU A 508 -0.12 -13.96 3.97
C LEU A 508 -1.32 -14.91 3.85
N SER A 509 -2.30 -14.55 3.02
CA SER A 509 -3.43 -15.39 2.61
C SER A 509 -3.46 -15.48 1.10
N LEU A 510 -3.55 -16.69 0.55
CA LEU A 510 -3.70 -16.93 -0.89
C LEU A 510 -4.98 -17.72 -1.18
N SER A 511 -5.73 -17.31 -2.20
CA SER A 511 -6.90 -18.04 -2.70
C SER A 511 -7.01 -17.95 -4.23
N GLN A 512 -7.80 -18.84 -4.82
CA GLN A 512 -8.03 -18.88 -6.27
C GLN A 512 -9.50 -19.17 -6.60
N SER A 513 -9.88 -18.91 -7.85
CA SER A 513 -11.22 -19.18 -8.40
C SER A 513 -11.53 -20.65 -8.67
N SER A 514 -10.51 -21.51 -8.84
CA SER A 514 -10.67 -22.94 -9.10
C SER A 514 -10.39 -23.77 -7.85
N SER A 515 -11.06 -24.92 -7.71
CA SER A 515 -10.78 -25.92 -6.68
C SER A 515 -9.65 -26.90 -7.05
N ALA A 516 -9.16 -26.87 -8.29
CA ALA A 516 -8.05 -27.73 -8.72
C ALA A 516 -6.70 -27.18 -8.24
N ASN A 517 -5.75 -28.06 -7.92
CA ASN A 517 -4.38 -27.65 -7.60
C ASN A 517 -3.67 -27.08 -8.86
N PHE A 518 -2.53 -26.43 -8.64
CA PHE A 518 -1.61 -26.04 -9.72
C PHE A 518 -0.76 -27.26 -10.12
N LEU A 519 -0.26 -27.28 -11.36
CA LEU A 519 0.55 -28.38 -11.90
C LEU A 519 2.01 -28.35 -11.44
N SER A 520 2.47 -27.19 -10.97
CA SER A 520 3.81 -26.94 -10.45
C SER A 520 3.72 -26.01 -9.24
N PRO A 521 4.63 -26.12 -8.26
CA PRO A 521 4.60 -25.26 -7.09
C PRO A 521 4.85 -23.79 -7.47
N LEU A 522 4.15 -22.89 -6.80
CA LEU A 522 4.37 -21.44 -6.87
C LEU A 522 5.48 -21.02 -5.90
N LYS A 523 6.23 -19.97 -6.25
CA LYS A 523 7.32 -19.43 -5.43
C LYS A 523 6.83 -18.21 -4.67
N ILE A 524 6.97 -18.25 -3.34
CA ILE A 524 6.58 -17.15 -2.43
C ILE A 524 7.85 -16.47 -1.91
N GLN A 525 7.82 -15.14 -1.86
CA GLN A 525 8.77 -14.31 -1.11
C GLN A 525 8.02 -13.64 0.05
N LEU A 526 8.52 -13.84 1.28
CA LEU A 526 8.08 -13.11 2.47
C LEU A 526 9.27 -12.40 3.14
N PRO A 527 9.08 -11.18 3.70
CA PRO A 527 10.08 -10.55 4.54
C PRO A 527 10.26 -11.31 5.85
N LEU A 528 11.50 -11.34 6.35
CA LEU A 528 11.81 -11.89 7.66
C LEU A 528 11.14 -11.08 8.79
N PRO A 529 10.88 -11.72 9.95
CA PRO A 529 10.34 -11.03 11.12
C PRO A 529 11.15 -9.80 11.56
N THR A 530 10.46 -8.75 12.04
CA THR A 530 11.10 -7.45 12.33
C THR A 530 12.22 -7.54 13.38
N GLY A 531 13.44 -7.21 12.95
CA GLY A 531 14.66 -7.30 13.76
C GLY A 531 15.45 -8.59 13.57
N VAL A 532 15.07 -9.45 12.62
CA VAL A 532 15.80 -10.66 12.22
C VAL A 532 16.32 -10.49 10.79
N THR A 533 17.62 -10.74 10.58
CA THR A 533 18.25 -10.79 9.26
C THR A 533 18.85 -12.18 9.02
N GLY A 534 19.11 -12.55 7.76
CA GLY A 534 19.71 -13.84 7.41
C GLY A 534 21.03 -14.15 8.15
N ASP A 535 21.81 -13.11 8.49
CA ASP A 535 23.10 -13.23 9.19
C ASP A 535 22.96 -13.29 10.72
N THR A 536 21.81 -12.87 11.27
CA THR A 536 21.52 -12.88 12.73
C THR A 536 20.53 -13.97 13.13
N LEU A 537 20.06 -14.75 12.16
CA LEU A 537 19.01 -15.74 12.32
C LEU A 537 19.49 -17.02 13.04
N ASP A 538 18.90 -17.30 14.20
CA ASP A 538 18.90 -18.65 14.77
C ASP A 538 17.83 -19.52 14.07
N ARG A 539 18.25 -20.42 13.17
CA ARG A 539 17.33 -21.32 12.46
C ARG A 539 16.51 -22.23 13.39
N SER A 540 16.93 -22.47 14.64
CA SER A 540 16.16 -23.29 15.59
C SER A 540 14.92 -22.58 16.16
N ARG A 541 14.80 -21.27 15.94
CA ARG A 541 13.69 -20.42 16.41
C ARG A 541 12.74 -19.99 15.30
N LEU A 542 13.06 -20.30 14.04
CA LEU A 542 12.30 -19.88 12.88
C LEU A 542 11.32 -20.97 12.47
N PHE A 543 10.04 -20.61 12.37
CA PHE A 543 8.97 -21.52 12.01
C PHE A 543 8.16 -20.96 10.83
N LEU A 544 8.08 -21.71 9.74
CA LEU A 544 7.11 -21.48 8.67
C LEU A 544 5.84 -22.28 8.99
N LEU A 545 4.75 -21.55 9.22
CA LEU A 545 3.44 -22.09 9.50
C LEU A 545 2.56 -21.99 8.25
N HIS A 546 1.75 -23.02 8.02
CA HIS A 546 0.58 -22.94 7.15
C HIS A 546 -0.69 -23.21 7.95
N GLY A 547 -1.83 -22.74 7.46
CA GLY A 547 -3.11 -22.99 8.13
C GLY A 547 -4.33 -22.54 7.35
N ASP A 548 -5.49 -22.96 7.85
CA ASP A 548 -6.77 -22.27 7.65
C ASP A 548 -7.28 -21.78 9.01
N PRO A 549 -7.32 -20.46 9.24
CA PRO A 549 -7.86 -19.89 10.46
C PRO A 549 -9.36 -20.19 10.66
N ARG A 550 -10.14 -20.42 9.59
CA ARG A 550 -11.57 -20.77 9.70
C ARG A 550 -11.75 -22.18 10.25
N ALA A 551 -10.93 -23.13 9.81
CA ALA A 551 -10.84 -24.47 10.37
C ALA A 551 -10.16 -24.51 11.76
N GLN A 552 -9.62 -23.39 12.23
CA GLN A 552 -8.76 -23.30 13.41
C GLN A 552 -7.60 -24.31 13.35
N THR A 553 -6.86 -24.29 12.25
CA THR A 553 -5.66 -25.12 12.05
C THR A 553 -4.43 -24.26 11.77
N TRP A 554 -3.35 -24.53 12.48
CA TRP A 554 -2.00 -24.02 12.21
C TRP A 554 -1.02 -25.18 12.37
N THR A 555 -0.17 -25.39 11.36
CA THR A 555 0.74 -26.54 11.28
C THR A 555 2.11 -26.07 10.82
N ASP A 556 3.16 -26.63 11.43
CA ASP A 556 4.55 -26.31 11.12
C ASP A 556 5.04 -27.13 9.91
N ILE A 557 5.45 -26.42 8.86
CA ILE A 557 6.00 -26.98 7.61
C ILE A 557 7.49 -26.63 7.41
N THR A 558 8.17 -26.11 8.42
CA THR A 558 9.59 -25.71 8.35
C THR A 558 10.51 -26.85 7.89
N ASN A 559 10.18 -28.09 8.27
CA ASN A 559 10.92 -29.29 7.85
C ASN A 559 10.37 -29.97 6.58
N GLN A 560 9.24 -29.48 6.06
CA GLN A 560 8.54 -30.04 4.90
C GLN A 560 8.82 -29.23 3.62
N VAL A 561 9.24 -27.97 3.76
CA VAL A 561 9.50 -27.04 2.66
C VAL A 561 10.94 -26.52 2.73
N VAL A 562 11.61 -26.43 1.58
CA VAL A 562 12.94 -25.81 1.49
C VAL A 562 12.82 -24.30 1.66
N LEU A 563 13.36 -23.79 2.76
CA LEU A 563 13.39 -22.36 3.08
C LEU A 563 14.75 -21.76 2.70
N GLU A 564 14.79 -21.10 1.55
CA GLU A 564 15.91 -20.28 1.11
C GLU A 564 15.87 -18.95 1.85
N ILE A 565 16.97 -18.53 2.47
CA ILE A 565 17.00 -17.33 3.30
C ILE A 565 18.09 -16.40 2.79
N THR A 566 17.67 -15.19 2.45
CA THR A 566 18.53 -14.06 2.07
C THR A 566 18.73 -13.14 3.28
N HIS A 567 19.43 -12.01 3.12
CA HIS A 567 19.65 -11.06 4.21
C HIS A 567 18.35 -10.54 4.86
N ILE A 568 17.26 -10.38 4.09
CA ILE A 568 15.97 -9.82 4.58
C ILE A 568 14.71 -10.59 4.15
N TYR A 569 14.80 -11.55 3.25
CA TYR A 569 13.66 -12.34 2.75
C TYR A 569 13.85 -13.84 2.97
N ALA A 570 12.74 -14.52 3.19
CA ALA A 570 12.62 -15.96 3.04
C ALA A 570 11.88 -16.28 1.72
N HIS A 571 12.45 -17.17 0.93
CA HIS A 571 11.88 -17.71 -0.30
C HIS A 571 11.56 -19.19 -0.09
N PHE A 572 10.38 -19.60 -0.55
CA PHE A 572 9.93 -20.99 -0.43
C PHE A 572 8.93 -21.33 -1.54
N GLN A 573 8.71 -22.63 -1.77
CA GLN A 573 7.81 -23.14 -2.79
C GLN A 573 6.66 -23.92 -2.17
N VAL A 574 5.44 -23.71 -2.68
CA VAL A 574 4.22 -24.38 -2.19
C VAL A 574 3.32 -24.77 -3.36
N ASP A 575 2.51 -25.78 -3.15
CA ASP A 575 1.57 -26.38 -4.13
C ASP A 575 0.09 -26.15 -3.75
N HIS A 576 -0.18 -25.55 -2.59
CA HIS A 576 -1.51 -25.30 -2.04
C HIS A 576 -1.78 -23.81 -1.79
N PHE A 577 -3.05 -23.42 -1.84
CA PHE A 577 -3.54 -22.08 -1.50
C PHE A 577 -4.06 -22.09 -0.06
N SER A 578 -3.38 -21.37 0.82
CA SER A 578 -3.63 -21.35 2.27
C SER A 578 -3.15 -20.04 2.89
N TRP A 579 -3.26 -19.91 4.21
CA TRP A 579 -2.57 -18.88 4.96
C TRP A 579 -1.14 -19.33 5.29
N TYR A 580 -0.17 -18.43 5.16
CA TYR A 580 1.26 -18.66 5.38
C TYR A 580 1.85 -17.61 6.30
N TRP A 581 2.65 -18.04 7.28
CA TRP A 581 3.19 -17.14 8.30
C TRP A 581 4.56 -17.58 8.78
N ILE A 582 5.50 -16.64 8.90
CA ILE A 582 6.82 -16.90 9.49
C ILE A 582 6.84 -16.34 10.91
N LEU A 583 7.05 -17.21 11.89
CA LEU A 583 7.18 -16.85 13.30
C LEU A 583 8.59 -17.13 13.78
N TYR A 584 9.19 -16.17 14.48
CA TYR A 584 10.49 -16.32 15.15
C TYR A 584 10.28 -16.24 16.65
N THR A 585 10.50 -17.36 17.37
CA THR A 585 10.21 -17.48 18.80
C THR A 585 11.08 -18.55 19.47
N ALA A 586 11.30 -18.42 20.78
CA ALA A 586 11.94 -19.45 21.60
C ALA A 586 10.95 -20.48 22.19
N LYS A 587 9.65 -20.38 21.86
CA LYS A 587 8.59 -21.24 22.43
C LYS A 587 8.35 -22.50 21.58
N SER A 588 8.10 -23.62 22.25
CA SER A 588 7.92 -24.93 21.59
C SER A 588 6.53 -25.20 21.02
N PHE A 589 5.47 -24.55 21.53
CA PHE A 589 4.09 -24.77 21.10
C PHE A 589 3.64 -23.72 20.07
N VAL A 590 4.27 -23.77 18.90
CA VAL A 590 4.19 -22.71 17.88
C VAL A 590 2.80 -22.59 17.24
N SER A 591 2.13 -23.72 16.96
CA SER A 591 0.77 -23.76 16.41
C SER A 591 -0.28 -23.11 17.32
N ASP A 592 -0.27 -23.45 18.62
CA ASP A 592 -1.21 -22.88 19.60
C ASP A 592 -0.91 -21.40 19.85
N LEU A 593 0.37 -21.02 19.82
CA LEU A 593 0.80 -19.62 19.92
C LEU A 593 0.29 -18.81 18.73
N ALA A 594 0.44 -19.31 17.51
CA ALA A 594 -0.07 -18.68 16.29
C ALA A 594 -1.61 -18.57 16.31
N MET A 595 -2.31 -19.61 16.78
CA MET A 595 -3.75 -19.59 16.96
C MET A 595 -4.19 -18.49 17.95
N ASN A 596 -3.52 -18.43 19.09
CA ASN A 596 -3.81 -17.43 20.12
C ASN A 596 -3.53 -16.01 19.60
N VAL A 597 -2.41 -15.78 18.91
CA VAL A 597 -2.11 -14.47 18.32
C VAL A 597 -3.14 -14.11 17.26
N TYR A 598 -3.46 -14.99 16.32
CA TYR A 598 -4.44 -14.73 15.27
C TYR A 598 -5.81 -14.30 15.84
N LYS A 599 -6.30 -14.99 16.88
CA LYS A 599 -7.55 -14.63 17.56
C LYS A 599 -7.49 -13.25 18.23
N ASN A 600 -6.39 -12.95 18.94
CA ASN A 600 -6.23 -11.67 19.64
C ASN A 600 -5.78 -10.50 18.72
N LEU A 601 -5.47 -10.74 17.44
CA LEU A 601 -5.29 -9.68 16.43
C LEU A 601 -6.62 -9.02 15.99
N ARG A 602 -7.76 -9.46 16.53
CA ARG A 602 -9.08 -8.87 16.26
C ARG A 602 -9.32 -7.64 17.13
N THR A 603 -9.24 -6.46 16.52
CA THR A 603 -9.68 -5.19 17.12
C THR A 603 -11.21 -5.13 17.19
N HIS A 604 -11.73 -4.60 18.30
CA HIS A 604 -13.16 -4.38 18.50
C HIS A 604 -13.41 -2.94 18.96
N LYS A 605 -14.48 -2.34 18.41
CA LYS A 605 -14.99 -1.05 18.86
C LYS A 605 -15.80 -1.22 20.13
N VAL A 606 -15.32 -0.59 21.20
CA VAL A 606 -15.92 -0.63 22.52
C VAL A 606 -16.15 0.77 23.07
N ASN A 607 -17.17 0.91 23.90
CA ASN A 607 -17.36 2.06 24.78
C ASN A 607 -17.07 1.61 26.21
N PHE A 608 -16.39 2.45 26.96
CA PHE A 608 -16.28 2.33 28.40
C PHE A 608 -17.49 3.00 29.06
N VAL A 609 -18.06 2.32 30.05
CA VAL A 609 -19.24 2.77 30.77
C VAL A 609 -18.92 2.73 32.27
N ALA A 610 -18.99 3.90 32.91
CA ALA A 610 -18.72 4.08 34.33
C ALA A 610 -19.98 4.59 35.03
N LEU A 611 -20.68 3.73 35.78
CA LEU A 611 -21.95 4.08 36.43
C LEU A 611 -21.86 3.92 37.96
N GLN A 612 -22.18 4.97 38.70
CA GLN A 612 -22.32 4.95 40.16
C GLN A 612 -23.67 4.38 40.57
N ARG A 613 -23.70 3.51 41.60
CA ARG A 613 -24.94 2.91 42.10
C ARG A 613 -25.77 3.94 42.87
N LYS A 614 -27.07 4.07 42.58
CA LYS A 614 -27.93 5.11 43.22
C LYS A 614 -28.16 4.88 44.71
N ARG A 615 -28.18 3.62 45.16
CA ARG A 615 -28.43 3.24 46.57
C ARG A 615 -27.15 3.19 47.42
N ASP A 616 -25.98 3.20 46.79
CA ASP A 616 -24.68 3.09 47.44
C ASP A 616 -23.66 3.87 46.61
N PRO A 617 -23.41 5.16 46.92
CA PRO A 617 -22.52 6.01 46.13
C PRO A 617 -21.05 5.57 46.11
N GLU A 618 -20.62 4.70 47.04
CA GLU A 618 -19.24 4.21 47.09
C GLU A 618 -18.99 3.10 46.03
N GLN A 619 -20.06 2.53 45.46
CA GLN A 619 -19.96 1.50 44.42
C GLN A 619 -20.07 2.09 43.00
N VAL A 620 -19.00 1.91 42.23
CA VAL A 620 -18.94 2.22 40.78
C VAL A 620 -18.84 0.92 39.97
N LEU A 621 -19.70 0.80 38.97
CA LEU A 621 -19.65 -0.25 37.96
C LEU A 621 -18.85 0.27 36.75
N LEU A 622 -17.72 -0.36 36.47
CA LEU A 622 -16.95 -0.18 35.24
C LEU A 622 -17.26 -1.35 34.28
N GLN A 623 -17.63 -1.05 33.04
CA GLN A 623 -17.82 -2.04 31.99
C GLN A 623 -17.19 -1.57 30.67
N CYS A 624 -16.57 -2.51 29.97
CA CYS A 624 -16.17 -2.37 28.57
C CYS A 624 -17.23 -3.11 27.73
N LEU A 625 -17.90 -2.43 26.81
CA LEU A 625 -19.02 -2.97 26.03
C LEU A 625 -18.82 -2.68 24.55
N CYS A 626 -19.08 -3.65 23.68
CA CYS A 626 -19.09 -3.43 22.23
C CYS A 626 -20.07 -2.30 21.84
N GLN A 627 -19.75 -1.54 20.80
CA GLN A 627 -20.53 -0.39 20.31
C GLN A 627 -22.04 -0.61 20.25
N ASN A 628 -22.48 -1.78 19.76
CA ASN A 628 -23.90 -2.15 19.62
C ASN A 628 -24.60 -2.49 20.95
N LYS A 629 -23.87 -2.77 22.03
CA LYS A 629 -24.41 -3.16 23.34
C LYS A 629 -24.42 -2.01 24.37
N ALA A 630 -23.60 -0.97 24.19
CA ALA A 630 -23.44 0.14 25.15
C ALA A 630 -24.75 0.85 25.52
N GLU A 631 -25.41 1.51 24.57
CA GLU A 631 -26.65 2.28 24.80
C GLU A 631 -27.77 1.43 25.43
N SER A 632 -27.99 0.22 24.90
CA SER A 632 -29.04 -0.68 25.38
C SER A 632 -28.79 -1.19 26.80
N THR A 633 -27.51 -1.31 27.20
CA THR A 633 -27.11 -1.72 28.54
C THR A 633 -27.24 -0.57 29.53
N VAL A 634 -26.82 0.65 29.17
CA VAL A 634 -27.05 1.86 29.98
C VAL A 634 -28.55 2.06 30.23
N LYS A 635 -29.38 1.96 29.19
CA LYS A 635 -30.84 2.08 29.32
C LYS A 635 -31.47 1.01 30.23
N LYS A 636 -30.92 -0.21 30.27
CA LYS A 636 -31.34 -1.28 31.22
C LYS A 636 -30.86 -1.05 32.66
N LEU A 637 -29.82 -0.23 32.87
CA LEU A 637 -29.22 0.03 34.19
C LEU A 637 -29.65 1.37 34.79
N GLN A 638 -30.25 2.27 34.00
CA GLN A 638 -30.66 3.63 34.35
C GLN A 638 -31.48 3.75 35.65
N ASP A 639 -32.25 2.72 36.01
CA ASP A 639 -33.09 2.76 37.22
C ASP A 639 -32.24 2.59 38.50
N ARG A 640 -31.21 1.74 38.43
CA ARG A 640 -30.36 1.33 39.57
C ARG A 640 -29.05 2.11 39.67
N TYR A 641 -28.58 2.67 38.56
CA TYR A 641 -27.30 3.37 38.46
C TYR A 641 -27.47 4.74 37.79
N LYS A 642 -26.52 5.66 38.04
CA LYS A 642 -26.43 6.99 37.44
C LYS A 642 -24.98 7.21 36.99
N GLY A 643 -24.75 7.94 35.90
CA GLY A 643 -23.40 8.20 35.38
C GLY A 643 -23.46 9.05 34.12
N PRO A 644 -22.29 9.43 33.57
CA PRO A 644 -22.20 10.04 32.25
C PRO A 644 -22.71 9.09 31.15
N GLU A 645 -22.84 9.63 29.94
CA GLU A 645 -23.03 8.83 28.73
C GLU A 645 -21.82 7.91 28.49
N PRO A 646 -21.95 6.83 27.67
CA PRO A 646 -20.81 6.00 27.30
C PRO A 646 -19.65 6.84 26.75
N SER A 647 -18.41 6.39 26.97
CA SER A 647 -17.23 7.05 26.40
C SER A 647 -17.30 7.10 24.87
N ASP A 648 -16.47 7.96 24.28
CA ASP A 648 -16.11 7.83 22.87
C ASP A 648 -15.65 6.40 22.53
N LEU A 649 -15.77 6.04 21.25
CA LEU A 649 -15.41 4.72 20.74
C LEU A 649 -13.90 4.54 20.77
N VAL A 650 -13.46 3.50 21.49
CA VAL A 650 -12.06 3.08 21.56
C VAL A 650 -11.94 1.72 20.87
N GLU A 651 -10.82 1.51 20.19
CA GLU A 651 -10.46 0.20 19.64
C GLU A 651 -9.57 -0.53 20.65
N LEU A 652 -10.01 -1.73 21.05
CA LEU A 652 -9.26 -2.64 21.91
C LEU A 652 -9.06 -3.96 21.18
N LEU A 653 -7.89 -4.58 21.36
CA LEU A 653 -7.70 -5.97 20.96
C LEU A 653 -8.51 -6.88 21.90
N GLU A 654 -9.09 -7.95 21.37
CA GLU A 654 -9.75 -8.95 22.20
C GLU A 654 -8.77 -9.52 23.25
N GLY A 655 -9.23 -9.69 24.49
CA GLY A 655 -8.37 -10.12 25.60
C GLY A 655 -7.43 -9.06 26.16
N GLU A 656 -7.30 -7.88 25.54
CA GLU A 656 -6.39 -6.83 25.98
C GLU A 656 -6.72 -6.35 27.39
N GLN A 657 -5.69 -6.09 28.18
CA GLN A 657 -5.83 -5.65 29.56
C GLN A 657 -5.64 -4.14 29.65
N PHE A 658 -6.59 -3.47 30.29
CA PHE A 658 -6.56 -2.04 30.53
C PHE A 658 -6.50 -1.76 32.04
N PHE A 659 -5.95 -0.60 32.37
CA PHE A 659 -5.88 -0.10 33.74
C PHE A 659 -6.88 1.04 33.90
N ALA A 660 -7.68 0.98 34.96
CA ALA A 660 -8.57 2.07 35.33
C ALA A 660 -8.04 2.78 36.58
N THR A 661 -7.96 4.10 36.52
CA THR A 661 -7.50 4.99 37.60
C THR A 661 -8.52 6.08 37.86
N PHE A 662 -8.71 6.44 39.13
CA PHE A 662 -9.56 7.57 39.53
C PHE A 662 -8.68 8.70 40.02
N GLU A 663 -8.58 9.80 39.27
CA GLU A 663 -7.71 10.93 39.63
C GLU A 663 -8.22 11.69 40.86
N GLN A 664 -9.54 11.77 41.06
CA GLN A 664 -10.16 12.40 42.22
C GLN A 664 -11.45 11.67 42.66
N GLY A 665 -11.79 11.76 43.95
CA GLY A 665 -13.13 11.48 44.48
C GLY A 665 -13.40 10.12 45.14
N LEU A 666 -12.59 9.08 44.90
CA LEU A 666 -12.77 7.75 45.51
C LEU A 666 -11.45 7.17 46.02
N LYS A 667 -11.38 6.82 47.31
CA LYS A 667 -10.24 6.08 47.90
C LYS A 667 -10.48 4.58 47.80
N LEU A 668 -9.84 3.92 46.84
CA LEU A 668 -9.87 2.48 46.69
C LEU A 668 -9.30 1.77 47.93
N HIS A 669 -9.98 0.72 48.41
CA HIS A 669 -9.62 -0.01 49.64
C HIS A 669 -8.44 -0.99 49.49
N SER A 670 -7.79 -1.06 48.33
CA SER A 670 -6.57 -1.87 48.13
C SER A 670 -5.35 -0.96 47.95
N GLY A 671 -4.24 -1.30 48.61
CA GLY A 671 -3.06 -0.44 48.80
C GLY A 671 -2.21 -0.14 47.56
N MET A 672 -2.74 -0.34 46.35
CA MET A 672 -2.17 0.10 45.09
C MET A 672 -3.30 0.69 44.23
N GLY A 673 -3.13 1.91 43.73
CA GLY A 673 -4.16 2.69 43.04
C GLY A 673 -4.55 2.22 41.63
N PHE A 674 -4.39 0.93 41.31
CA PHE A 674 -4.57 0.37 39.98
C PHE A 674 -5.30 -0.97 40.05
N HIS A 675 -6.46 -1.08 39.40
CA HIS A 675 -7.09 -2.38 39.11
C HIS A 675 -6.80 -2.77 37.65
N ARG A 676 -6.19 -3.94 37.47
CA ARG A 676 -5.93 -4.58 36.17
C ARG A 676 -7.20 -5.29 35.71
N LEU A 677 -7.84 -4.78 34.67
CA LEU A 677 -9.08 -5.33 34.11
C LEU A 677 -8.78 -6.04 32.79
N SER A 678 -9.55 -7.09 32.50
CA SER A 678 -9.52 -7.81 31.22
C SER A 678 -10.94 -7.90 30.67
N TRP A 679 -11.06 -7.99 29.35
CA TRP A 679 -12.35 -8.07 28.67
C TRP A 679 -12.31 -9.17 27.60
N SER A 680 -13.47 -9.72 27.26
CA SER A 680 -13.64 -10.75 26.22
C SER A 680 -15.05 -10.64 25.62
N VAL A 681 -15.20 -10.98 24.34
CA VAL A 681 -16.54 -11.09 23.74
C VAL A 681 -17.13 -12.43 24.17
N ARG A 682 -18.19 -12.39 24.99
CA ARG A 682 -19.10 -13.53 25.08
C ARG A 682 -20.05 -13.47 23.89
N GLU A 683 -19.73 -14.27 22.88
CA GLU A 683 -20.71 -14.74 21.91
C GLU A 683 -21.73 -15.63 22.65
N SER A 684 -23.01 -15.46 22.31
CA SER A 684 -24.18 -16.08 22.98
C SER A 684 -25.24 -16.40 21.94
#